data_AF-A0A8T4M031-F1
#
_entry.id   AF-A0A8T4M031-F1
#
_cell.length_a   1.000
_cell.length_b   1.000
_cell.length_c   1.000
_cell.angle_alpha   90.00
_cell.angle_beta   90.00
_cell.angle_gamma   90.00
#
_symmetry.space_group_name_H-M   'P 1'
#
loop_
_entity.id
_entity.type
_entity.pdbx_description
1 polymer ?
#
loop_
_entity_poly.entity_id
_entity_poly.type
_entity_poly.pdbx_seq_one_letter_code
_entity_poly.pdbx_strand_id
1 'polypeptide(L)'
;MVKNKTGIKGAGKQAFLTLSLAAVFILAISVVSASVFTDIFHKLTGNVVEGSDIELNDVKEVGADPTYIAGLRAEFFDYTTPLSSIPNLAGKTPDVQRKDSLINYGNNKNTFSGLPANFKDTFVLRETGYIYISTSGNYIFYLKSDDGSKLYLDGNLIIDHDGIHSFVEKSSAPIALSIGYHSVKVEYFENSDSAGLILLYSGSTISKRIISKAVFFYTSVPSVCGNNVIEGGESCDGNSQSCTINGYSGVQACNAQCTGFGNCITTQSCGDGIINGNEQCEGNNLNGKTCQTHGFLKGNLTCGSGCSFDTSQCKNAVCGDGVKEGIEQCDDGNFANEDGCTSQCLIEVCNENWQCTSWGECTNEQQVRTCTDTRNCGTTINKPSVTQSCGSDAELVYSNDGSDLTGGQNGVLVANDNIKGQILSFDGVNDYISIPVTGDNSLALTTNKFSFGIWTYLTSTSPGTQLFIFRGKNGAAWGSYILSYGGTECLENNGKYYFGFRTEGGSCAAQSVSSTAGVITNQWVHLAGTYDGSNLKLYVNGVLNNSASASGNPYDSGSAMYIGSDSGTRGTVNGRLDEIKVYNRVLSDTEIAQLANLNSVCGDGVKEGIEQCDDGNQINTDSCTNYCGTPKCGDSIIQSGEQCDDGNLFEGDGCNPMCKTESCGNNICDYHLIQGVYVAESSLTCSQDCQNAVVYGTEGSDLFQVHDRKIFVNDIEKRNVVSGEVLTLNGQGGNDIFITVGAGTQKIIGGNEDDTFWMDSTDSILDVSSSETSKKQVNIISFYYQPWTNDVNSPDYIPLESLGQDLKDPIGKDYWGTLHTNKANFAETSLFKNGMKYTDIAQGSIGNCYFLAPLTSMSNTINPQTPEIIRNAIVDIGDGTYIVRYYRPSGGIYVPAYIRVDADLYVSGGNPVFAKVKDGIWVAIMEKAYVYFATQYGGQDQGNEYNGISGGNMYDVNNQILGKTTSWNYLPSSFSLLNAQEYIANKLEPTYGTQSSTACGVVQNHAYASLYTTSNTIYSYNPWGYNHVECDINTFKQGFTYVAKIA
;
A
#
# COMPACT_ATOMS: atom_id res chain seq x y z
N MET A 1 49.15 -78.48 -5.92
CA MET A 1 48.50 -77.63 -4.91
C MET A 1 47.91 -76.44 -5.65
N VAL A 2 46.62 -76.21 -5.45
CA VAL A 2 45.65 -76.17 -6.56
C VAL A 2 45.32 -74.72 -6.94
N LYS A 3 45.66 -74.16 -8.12
CA LYS A 3 45.52 -74.58 -9.54
C LYS A 3 44.07 -74.68 -10.09
N ASN A 4 43.57 -73.52 -10.53
CA ASN A 4 43.25 -73.24 -11.95
C ASN A 4 41.98 -73.89 -12.57
N LYS A 5 41.54 -73.30 -13.69
CA LYS A 5 40.68 -73.82 -14.79
C LYS A 5 39.16 -73.94 -14.62
N THR A 6 38.46 -73.37 -15.61
CA THR A 6 37.29 -73.90 -16.39
C THR A 6 36.01 -74.34 -15.66
N GLY A 7 34.81 -74.27 -16.25
CA GLY A 7 34.43 -73.89 -17.61
C GLY A 7 33.88 -75.07 -18.45
N ILE A 8 32.62 -74.93 -18.88
CA ILE A 8 31.93 -75.64 -19.98
C ILE A 8 31.96 -77.19 -19.99
N LYS A 9 30.80 -77.81 -19.70
CA LYS A 9 29.98 -78.60 -20.68
C LYS A 9 28.85 -79.37 -19.99
N GLY A 10 27.71 -79.46 -20.68
CA GLY A 10 26.61 -80.39 -20.37
C GLY A 10 26.20 -81.18 -21.62
N ALA A 11 25.16 -82.01 -21.48
CA ALA A 11 24.40 -82.68 -22.54
C ALA A 11 23.04 -83.09 -21.94
N GLY A 12 21.91 -83.13 -22.66
CA GLY A 12 21.55 -82.81 -24.05
C GLY A 12 20.06 -83.17 -24.26
N LYS A 13 19.44 -83.17 -25.46
CA LYS A 13 19.85 -82.74 -26.81
C LYS A 13 18.60 -82.74 -27.73
N GLN A 14 18.58 -81.93 -28.80
CA GLN A 14 17.58 -81.93 -29.91
C GLN A 14 16.17 -81.42 -29.53
N ALA A 15 15.32 -80.89 -30.44
CA ALA A 15 15.27 -81.03 -31.90
C ALA A 15 14.70 -79.79 -32.66
N PHE A 16 15.31 -79.44 -33.81
CA PHE A 16 14.77 -78.77 -35.03
C PHE A 16 13.95 -77.44 -34.95
N LEU A 17 13.64 -76.74 -36.07
CA LEU A 17 14.47 -76.12 -37.12
C LEU A 17 13.57 -75.19 -38.00
N THR A 18 14.16 -74.24 -38.74
CA THR A 18 13.56 -73.46 -39.86
C THR A 18 12.36 -72.54 -39.57
N LEU A 19 11.92 -71.71 -40.53
CA LEU A 19 12.59 -70.60 -41.24
C LEU A 19 11.54 -69.85 -42.09
N SER A 20 11.57 -68.51 -42.05
CA SER A 20 11.28 -67.58 -43.17
C SER A 20 9.93 -67.54 -43.93
N LEU A 21 9.55 -66.29 -44.22
CA LEU A 21 9.21 -65.74 -45.56
C LEU A 21 7.74 -65.32 -45.87
N ALA A 22 7.66 -64.11 -46.45
CA ALA A 22 6.66 -63.60 -47.41
C ALA A 22 5.21 -63.28 -46.97
N ALA A 23 4.53 -62.26 -47.51
CA ALA A 23 4.92 -61.07 -48.30
C ALA A 23 3.68 -60.17 -48.60
N VAL A 24 3.91 -58.95 -49.15
CA VAL A 24 3.08 -58.29 -50.21
C VAL A 24 1.67 -57.77 -49.80
N PHE A 25 1.26 -56.51 -50.05
CA PHE A 25 1.92 -55.38 -50.75
C PHE A 25 1.16 -54.03 -50.67
N ILE A 26 1.79 -52.96 -51.23
CA ILE A 26 1.17 -51.79 -51.94
C ILE A 26 0.48 -50.71 -51.07
N LEU A 27 0.61 -49.37 -51.26
CA LEU A 27 1.36 -48.42 -52.13
C LEU A 27 1.48 -47.08 -51.31
N ALA A 28 2.39 -46.11 -51.52
CA ALA A 28 3.58 -45.92 -52.36
C ALA A 28 4.49 -44.80 -51.75
N ILE A 29 5.64 -44.51 -52.36
CA ILE A 29 6.66 -43.53 -51.92
C ILE A 29 7.12 -42.66 -53.13
N SER A 30 7.52 -41.40 -52.86
CA SER A 30 8.28 -40.46 -53.74
C SER A 30 7.55 -40.01 -55.06
N VAL A 31 7.98 -39.01 -55.86
CA VAL A 31 9.32 -38.43 -56.17
C VAL A 31 9.30 -36.90 -56.43
N VAL A 32 10.34 -36.24 -55.89
CA VAL A 32 11.04 -34.99 -56.29
C VAL A 32 10.57 -34.22 -57.55
N SER A 33 10.26 -32.93 -57.41
CA SER A 33 10.96 -31.79 -58.08
C SER A 33 10.26 -30.45 -57.81
N ALA A 34 10.95 -29.32 -58.03
CA ALA A 34 10.41 -27.97 -57.78
C ALA A 34 10.52 -27.09 -59.04
N SER A 35 9.47 -26.32 -59.38
CA SER A 35 9.54 -25.00 -60.08
C SER A 35 8.18 -24.42 -60.57
N VAL A 36 7.19 -24.26 -59.68
CA VAL A 36 6.15 -23.20 -59.77
C VAL A 36 5.92 -22.76 -58.32
N PHE A 37 6.27 -21.56 -57.83
CA PHE A 37 6.28 -20.20 -58.38
C PHE A 37 4.90 -19.50 -58.40
N THR A 38 4.24 -19.49 -57.24
CA THR A 38 3.45 -18.33 -56.79
C THR A 38 3.47 -18.25 -55.25
N ASP A 39 3.58 -17.03 -54.73
CA ASP A 39 3.33 -16.59 -53.35
C ASP A 39 4.00 -17.32 -52.17
N ILE A 40 5.31 -17.12 -52.06
CA ILE A 40 5.90 -16.59 -50.82
C ILE A 40 6.66 -15.30 -51.18
N PHE A 41 6.71 -14.33 -50.26
CA PHE A 41 7.61 -13.16 -50.28
C PHE A 41 7.28 -11.99 -51.25
N HIS A 42 6.10 -11.38 -51.11
CA HIS A 42 5.96 -9.92 -51.25
C HIS A 42 4.71 -9.32 -50.58
N LYS A 43 4.72 -9.19 -49.23
CA LYS A 43 4.07 -8.08 -48.50
C LYS A 43 4.43 -7.95 -47.00
N LEU A 44 5.72 -8.14 -46.67
CA LEU A 44 6.29 -7.51 -45.49
C LEU A 44 6.78 -6.10 -45.87
N THR A 45 5.89 -5.11 -45.79
CA THR A 45 6.20 -3.66 -45.68
C THR A 45 4.92 -2.82 -45.74
N GLY A 46 4.81 -1.83 -44.83
CA GLY A 46 4.06 -0.58 -45.08
C GLY A 46 2.59 -0.52 -44.66
N ASN A 47 2.38 0.15 -43.52
CA ASN A 47 1.42 1.25 -43.33
C ASN A 47 -0.09 0.98 -43.08
N VAL A 48 -0.48 1.25 -41.81
CA VAL A 48 -1.66 2.03 -41.26
C VAL A 48 -3.05 1.74 -41.90
N VAL A 49 -4.16 1.51 -41.16
CA VAL A 49 -4.85 2.40 -40.20
C VAL A 49 -5.90 1.62 -39.34
N GLU A 50 -6.07 2.02 -38.06
CA GLU A 50 -7.20 1.83 -37.08
C GLU A 50 -7.81 0.44 -36.75
N GLY A 51 -8.19 0.25 -35.46
CA GLY A 51 -9.39 -0.53 -35.10
C GLY A 51 -9.37 -1.41 -33.82
N SER A 52 -9.76 -0.84 -32.66
CA SER A 52 -10.40 -1.49 -31.48
C SER A 52 -9.83 -2.80 -30.87
N ASP A 53 -9.08 -2.64 -29.77
CA ASP A 53 -9.36 -3.15 -28.41
C ASP A 53 -10.09 -4.50 -28.20
N ILE A 54 -9.38 -5.46 -27.56
CA ILE A 54 -9.87 -6.25 -26.41
C ILE A 54 -8.68 -6.55 -25.50
N GLU A 55 -8.66 -6.03 -24.27
CA GLU A 55 -7.83 -6.56 -23.17
C GLU A 55 -8.67 -7.43 -22.24
N LEU A 56 -8.01 -8.32 -21.47
CA LEU A 56 -8.66 -9.28 -20.57
C LEU A 56 -8.36 -8.94 -19.11
N ASN A 57 -9.39 -8.50 -18.39
CA ASN A 57 -9.35 -8.29 -16.94
C ASN A 57 -9.31 -9.64 -16.19
N ASP A 58 -8.43 -9.77 -15.20
CA ASP A 58 -8.82 -9.95 -13.78
C ASP A 58 -7.60 -10.37 -12.93
N VAL A 59 -7.06 -9.43 -12.17
CA VAL A 59 -6.42 -9.70 -10.88
C VAL A 59 -7.00 -8.69 -9.89
N LYS A 60 -7.80 -9.16 -8.93
CA LYS A 60 -8.32 -8.32 -7.85
C LYS A 60 -7.36 -8.36 -6.68
N GLU A 61 -6.64 -7.26 -6.46
CA GLU A 61 -6.18 -6.92 -5.12
C GLU A 61 -7.35 -6.30 -4.35
N VAL A 62 -7.41 -6.52 -3.03
CA VAL A 62 -8.50 -6.05 -2.16
C VAL A 62 -7.87 -5.32 -0.97
N GLY A 63 -8.24 -4.05 -0.77
CA GLY A 63 -7.76 -3.24 0.35
C GLY A 63 -6.76 -2.14 -0.01
N ALA A 64 -7.07 -1.31 -1.01
CA ALA A 64 -6.36 -0.06 -1.27
C ALA A 64 -7.32 1.14 -1.13
N ASP A 65 -6.96 2.11 -0.31
CA ASP A 65 -7.54 3.46 -0.29
C ASP A 65 -7.16 4.18 -1.61
N PRO A 66 -8.04 4.97 -2.25
CA PRO A 66 -7.97 5.19 -3.70
C PRO A 66 -6.72 5.96 -4.14
N THR A 67 -6.08 5.46 -5.19
CA THR A 67 -4.79 5.93 -5.68
C THR A 67 -4.86 7.33 -6.32
N TYR A 68 -4.48 8.32 -5.53
CA TYR A 68 -4.15 9.68 -5.95
C TYR A 68 -2.84 9.69 -6.78
N ILE A 69 -2.95 9.98 -8.07
CA ILE A 69 -1.80 10.15 -8.98
C ILE A 69 -1.46 11.65 -9.08
N ALA A 70 -0.18 12.02 -8.91
CA ALA A 70 0.26 13.41 -9.02
C ALA A 70 -0.01 14.01 -10.41
N GLY A 71 -0.67 15.17 -10.47
CA GLY A 71 -1.18 15.90 -11.65
C GLY A 71 -2.67 16.28 -11.53
N LEU A 72 -3.23 16.94 -12.54
CA LEU A 72 -4.67 17.22 -12.70
C LEU A 72 -5.20 16.54 -13.97
N ARG A 73 -6.49 16.20 -13.99
CA ARG A 73 -7.19 15.78 -15.20
C ARG A 73 -7.70 17.02 -15.95
N ALA A 74 -7.18 17.24 -17.14
CA ALA A 74 -7.51 18.36 -18.00
C ALA A 74 -8.38 17.92 -19.19
N GLU A 75 -9.50 18.61 -19.37
CA GLU A 75 -10.53 18.32 -20.36
C GLU A 75 -10.78 19.56 -21.22
N PHE A 76 -10.54 19.45 -22.53
CA PHE A 76 -10.65 20.55 -23.49
C PHE A 76 -11.82 20.33 -24.45
N PHE A 77 -12.56 21.39 -24.73
CA PHE A 77 -13.77 21.39 -25.55
C PHE A 77 -13.63 22.45 -26.67
N ASP A 78 -13.77 22.03 -27.93
CA ASP A 78 -13.69 22.91 -29.10
C ASP A 78 -15.03 23.64 -29.33
N TYR A 79 -14.99 24.96 -29.53
CA TYR A 79 -16.18 25.77 -29.80
C TYR A 79 -16.05 26.54 -31.12
N THR A 80 -16.89 26.21 -32.09
CA THR A 80 -16.90 26.89 -33.40
C THR A 80 -17.59 28.26 -33.40
N THR A 81 -17.85 28.86 -32.24
CA THR A 81 -18.59 30.13 -32.08
C THR A 81 -18.04 30.96 -30.92
N PRO A 82 -17.69 32.25 -31.12
CA PRO A 82 -17.18 33.15 -30.09
C PRO A 82 -17.92 33.08 -28.75
N LEU A 83 -17.16 32.98 -27.67
CA LEU A 83 -17.65 32.86 -26.31
C LEU A 83 -17.58 34.22 -25.60
N SER A 84 -18.44 34.40 -24.59
CA SER A 84 -18.44 35.62 -23.75
C SER A 84 -18.60 35.34 -22.26
N SER A 85 -18.70 34.06 -21.89
CA SER A 85 -18.74 33.54 -20.53
C SER A 85 -18.48 32.02 -20.58
N ILE A 86 -18.00 31.42 -19.50
CA ILE A 86 -17.86 29.96 -19.39
C ILE A 86 -19.23 29.27 -19.60
N PRO A 87 -19.38 28.37 -20.60
CA PRO A 87 -20.63 27.66 -20.83
C PRO A 87 -20.82 26.48 -19.87
N ASN A 88 -22.04 25.95 -19.75
CA ASN A 88 -22.29 24.77 -18.94
C ASN A 88 -21.69 23.50 -19.59
N LEU A 89 -20.76 22.85 -18.87
CA LEU A 89 -20.06 21.63 -19.28
C LEU A 89 -20.66 20.33 -18.72
N ALA A 90 -21.78 20.39 -18.01
CA ALA A 90 -22.49 19.20 -17.52
C ALA A 90 -22.94 18.31 -18.69
N GLY A 91 -22.55 17.03 -18.67
CA GLY A 91 -22.87 16.07 -19.73
C GLY A 91 -22.19 16.35 -21.08
N LYS A 92 -21.13 17.16 -21.11
CA LYS A 92 -20.28 17.33 -22.29
C LYS A 92 -19.14 16.32 -22.27
N THR A 93 -18.97 15.58 -23.37
CA THR A 93 -17.73 14.87 -23.68
C THR A 93 -16.70 15.90 -24.17
N PRO A 94 -15.47 15.93 -23.63
CA PRO A 94 -14.38 16.75 -24.16
C PRO A 94 -13.78 16.14 -25.43
N ASP A 95 -13.30 17.01 -26.31
CA ASP A 95 -12.65 16.67 -27.58
C ASP A 95 -11.19 16.23 -27.39
N VAL A 96 -10.53 16.71 -26.32
CA VAL A 96 -9.20 16.23 -25.86
C VAL A 96 -9.22 16.09 -24.34
N GLN A 97 -8.69 14.96 -23.84
CA GLN A 97 -8.37 14.79 -22.42
C GLN A 97 -6.88 14.52 -22.25
N ARG A 98 -6.30 14.98 -21.14
CA ARG A 98 -4.94 14.65 -20.74
C ARG A 98 -4.72 14.83 -19.24
N LYS A 99 -3.50 14.48 -18.82
CA LYS A 99 -2.94 14.79 -17.51
C LYS A 99 -2.08 16.05 -17.63
N ASP A 100 -2.44 17.12 -16.94
CA ASP A 100 -1.61 18.32 -16.80
C ASP A 100 -0.89 18.30 -15.45
N SER A 101 0.38 18.70 -15.41
CA SER A 101 1.18 18.71 -14.18
C SER A 101 1.06 20.03 -13.40
N LEU A 102 0.60 21.11 -14.03
CA LEU A 102 0.48 22.45 -13.46
C LEU A 102 -0.28 23.38 -14.41
N ILE A 103 -0.93 24.41 -13.86
CA ILE A 103 -1.67 25.41 -14.63
C ILE A 103 -0.79 26.64 -14.84
N ASN A 104 0.00 26.64 -15.93
CA ASN A 104 0.91 27.73 -16.30
C ASN A 104 0.95 27.98 -17.82
N TYR A 105 -0.21 28.25 -18.39
CA TYR A 105 -0.35 28.67 -19.77
C TYR A 105 -0.06 30.16 -19.91
N GLY A 106 1.20 30.49 -20.20
CA GLY A 106 1.62 31.88 -20.45
C GLY A 106 0.94 32.46 -21.70
N ASN A 107 0.40 33.68 -21.58
CA ASN A 107 -0.30 34.37 -22.67
C ASN A 107 0.54 34.42 -23.96
N ASN A 108 0.03 33.78 -25.02
CA ASN A 108 0.63 33.81 -26.35
C ASN A 108 -0.39 33.44 -27.44
N LYS A 109 0.00 33.63 -28.71
CA LYS A 109 -0.88 33.43 -29.89
C LYS A 109 -0.84 32.03 -30.50
N ASN A 110 -0.22 31.06 -29.84
CA ASN A 110 -0.20 29.66 -30.26
C ASN A 110 -1.19 28.85 -29.42
N THR A 111 -1.53 27.65 -29.87
CA THR A 111 -2.26 26.67 -29.07
C THR A 111 -1.53 26.39 -27.75
N PHE A 112 -2.28 26.04 -26.69
CA PHE A 112 -1.65 25.49 -25.49
C PHE A 112 -0.84 24.25 -25.85
N SER A 113 0.35 24.11 -25.25
CA SER A 113 1.32 23.07 -25.60
C SER A 113 0.67 21.69 -25.60
N GLY A 114 0.85 20.92 -26.69
CA GLY A 114 0.28 19.58 -26.84
C GLY A 114 -1.17 19.52 -27.36
N LEU A 115 -1.86 20.64 -27.62
CA LEU A 115 -3.17 20.65 -28.28
C LEU A 115 -3.06 20.77 -29.81
N PRO A 116 -3.99 20.17 -30.59
CA PRO A 116 -4.07 20.34 -32.03
C PRO A 116 -4.52 21.76 -32.42
N ALA A 117 -4.25 22.14 -33.67
CA ALA A 117 -4.29 23.52 -34.18
C ALA A 117 -5.66 24.23 -34.16
N ASN A 118 -6.75 23.51 -33.88
CA ASN A 118 -8.09 24.06 -33.67
C ASN A 118 -8.24 24.77 -32.32
N PHE A 119 -7.55 24.32 -31.26
CA PHE A 119 -7.57 24.96 -29.92
C PHE A 119 -6.69 26.23 -29.84
N LYS A 120 -6.73 27.08 -30.87
CA LYS A 120 -5.91 28.30 -30.98
C LYS A 120 -6.67 29.56 -30.56
N ASP A 121 -7.98 29.52 -30.70
CA ASP A 121 -8.97 30.54 -30.38
C ASP A 121 -10.26 29.77 -30.00
N THR A 122 -11.19 30.39 -29.28
CA THR A 122 -12.56 29.87 -29.06
C THR A 122 -12.63 28.42 -28.52
N PHE A 123 -12.09 28.17 -27.33
CA PHE A 123 -12.19 26.87 -26.66
C PHE A 123 -12.50 27.00 -25.16
N VAL A 124 -12.86 25.88 -24.52
CA VAL A 124 -13.08 25.79 -23.07
C VAL A 124 -12.19 24.70 -22.48
N LEU A 125 -11.68 24.94 -21.27
CA LEU A 125 -10.89 24.01 -20.47
C LEU A 125 -11.58 23.80 -19.12
N ARG A 126 -11.65 22.54 -18.68
CA ARG A 126 -11.95 22.14 -17.31
C ARG A 126 -10.78 21.31 -16.77
N GLU A 127 -10.10 21.80 -15.74
CA GLU A 127 -9.12 21.01 -14.98
C GLU A 127 -9.75 20.58 -13.65
N THR A 128 -9.55 19.32 -13.28
CA THR A 128 -10.12 18.71 -12.05
C THR A 128 -9.10 17.84 -11.33
N GLY A 129 -9.17 17.83 -10.00
CA GLY A 129 -8.34 17.02 -9.14
C GLY A 129 -8.38 17.52 -7.70
N TYR A 130 -7.23 17.48 -7.05
CA TYR A 130 -7.01 17.84 -5.65
C TYR A 130 -5.72 18.64 -5.51
N ILE A 131 -5.67 19.54 -4.53
CA ILE A 131 -4.44 20.17 -4.03
C ILE A 131 -4.14 19.64 -2.63
N TYR A 132 -2.92 19.16 -2.39
CA TYR A 132 -2.46 18.78 -1.05
C TYR A 132 -1.91 20.00 -0.31
N ILE A 133 -2.38 20.20 0.91
CA ILE A 133 -1.94 21.26 1.81
C ILE A 133 -1.10 20.62 2.91
N SER A 134 0.22 20.83 2.87
CA SER A 134 1.16 20.25 3.84
C SER A 134 1.31 21.04 5.15
N THR A 135 0.70 22.24 5.22
CA THR A 135 0.70 23.13 6.39
C THR A 135 -0.65 23.83 6.49
N SER A 136 -1.41 23.58 7.57
CA SER A 136 -2.68 24.26 7.84
C SER A 136 -2.48 25.76 8.04
N GLY A 137 -3.33 26.59 7.45
CA GLY A 137 -3.20 28.04 7.56
C GLY A 137 -4.17 28.81 6.66
N ASN A 138 -4.00 30.14 6.61
CA ASN A 138 -4.73 30.99 5.69
C ASN A 138 -3.99 31.08 4.34
N TYR A 139 -4.68 30.70 3.27
CA TYR A 139 -4.20 30.73 1.89
C TYR A 139 -4.93 31.78 1.06
N ILE A 140 -4.22 32.40 0.12
CA ILE A 140 -4.80 33.27 -0.92
C ILE A 140 -4.41 32.69 -2.27
N PHE A 141 -5.41 32.37 -3.09
CA PHE A 141 -5.24 31.92 -4.46
C PHE A 141 -5.29 33.11 -5.43
N TYR A 142 -4.63 32.98 -6.57
CA TYR A 142 -4.64 33.95 -7.66
C TYR A 142 -4.83 33.22 -8.98
N LEU A 143 -5.82 33.65 -9.76
CA LEU A 143 -6.15 33.09 -11.07
C LEU A 143 -5.97 34.19 -12.12
N LYS A 144 -5.11 33.95 -13.09
CA LYS A 144 -4.75 34.91 -14.14
C LYS A 144 -5.14 34.34 -15.50
N SER A 145 -6.03 35.01 -16.23
CA SER A 145 -6.52 34.51 -17.52
C SER A 145 -6.72 35.62 -18.55
N ASP A 146 -6.52 35.28 -19.83
CA ASP A 146 -6.94 36.07 -21.00
C ASP A 146 -8.28 35.45 -21.44
N ASP A 147 -9.34 36.26 -21.40
CA ASP A 147 -10.74 35.84 -21.21
C ASP A 147 -10.98 34.99 -19.95
N GLY A 148 -12.21 34.50 -19.79
CA GLY A 148 -12.81 34.27 -18.47
C GLY A 148 -12.41 32.95 -17.80
N SER A 149 -12.19 32.98 -16.48
CA SER A 149 -11.83 31.81 -15.67
C SER A 149 -12.56 31.74 -14.32
N LYS A 150 -12.68 30.53 -13.75
CA LYS A 150 -13.23 30.27 -12.41
C LYS A 150 -12.37 29.25 -11.68
N LEU A 151 -12.18 29.46 -10.38
CA LEU A 151 -11.53 28.52 -9.46
C LEU A 151 -12.51 28.12 -8.36
N TYR A 152 -12.68 26.82 -8.19
CA TYR A 152 -13.45 26.20 -7.12
C TYR A 152 -12.51 25.39 -6.22
N LEU A 153 -12.76 25.45 -4.92
CA LEU A 153 -12.03 24.69 -3.90
C LEU A 153 -13.04 24.07 -2.93
N ASP A 154 -12.98 22.75 -2.72
CA ASP A 154 -13.97 21.98 -1.96
C ASP A 154 -15.41 22.21 -2.43
N GLY A 155 -15.59 22.23 -3.76
CA GLY A 155 -16.83 22.55 -4.45
C GLY A 155 -17.23 24.05 -4.42
N ASN A 156 -16.64 24.85 -3.54
CA ASN A 156 -16.99 26.27 -3.37
C ASN A 156 -16.30 27.15 -4.42
N LEU A 157 -17.04 28.03 -5.09
CA LEU A 157 -16.48 29.02 -6.02
C LEU A 157 -15.71 30.11 -5.23
N ILE A 158 -14.38 30.10 -5.32
CA ILE A 158 -13.50 31.02 -4.55
C ILE A 158 -12.90 32.15 -5.39
N ILE A 159 -12.82 31.99 -6.72
CA ILE A 159 -12.53 33.08 -7.65
C ILE A 159 -13.49 32.95 -8.84
N ASP A 160 -14.32 33.96 -9.04
CA ASP A 160 -15.10 34.14 -10.26
C ASP A 160 -14.47 35.25 -11.10
N HIS A 161 -13.85 34.89 -12.22
CA HIS A 161 -13.18 35.79 -13.16
C HIS A 161 -13.77 35.62 -14.57
N ASP A 162 -15.08 35.39 -14.67
CA ASP A 162 -15.76 35.19 -15.95
C ASP A 162 -15.91 36.47 -16.80
N GLY A 163 -16.09 36.29 -18.11
CA GLY A 163 -16.27 37.35 -19.09
C GLY A 163 -15.06 37.61 -19.99
N ILE A 164 -15.25 38.46 -21.01
CA ILE A 164 -14.19 38.84 -21.97
C ILE A 164 -13.26 39.89 -21.35
N HIS A 165 -11.95 39.61 -21.27
CA HIS A 165 -10.95 40.55 -20.75
C HIS A 165 -9.50 40.17 -21.11
N SER A 166 -8.63 41.18 -21.28
CA SER A 166 -7.18 40.99 -21.40
C SER A 166 -6.56 40.18 -20.24
N PHE A 167 -5.40 39.51 -20.45
CA PHE A 167 -4.64 38.71 -19.46
C PHE A 167 -4.33 39.39 -18.10
N VAL A 168 -5.32 39.41 -17.20
CA VAL A 168 -5.27 40.03 -15.88
C VAL A 168 -5.46 38.99 -14.77
N GLU A 169 -5.12 39.37 -13.55
CA GLU A 169 -5.13 38.51 -12.37
C GLU A 169 -6.23 38.91 -11.39
N LYS A 170 -6.93 37.92 -10.84
CA LYS A 170 -7.87 38.06 -9.72
C LYS A 170 -7.46 37.16 -8.57
N SER A 171 -7.74 37.58 -7.34
CA SER A 171 -7.41 36.84 -6.11
C SER A 171 -8.66 36.44 -5.33
N SER A 172 -8.54 35.37 -4.54
CA SER A 172 -9.54 34.98 -3.54
C SER A 172 -9.46 35.89 -2.31
N ALA A 173 -10.46 35.80 -1.44
CA ALA A 173 -10.26 36.13 -0.03
C ALA A 173 -9.27 35.13 0.63
N PRO A 174 -8.72 35.42 1.82
CA PRO A 174 -8.01 34.41 2.61
C PRO A 174 -8.95 33.27 3.00
N ILE A 175 -8.53 32.03 2.74
CA ILE A 175 -9.26 30.79 3.03
C ILE A 175 -8.46 30.01 4.06
N ALA A 176 -9.08 29.59 5.16
CA ALA A 176 -8.46 28.70 6.13
C ALA A 176 -8.53 27.25 5.62
N LEU A 177 -7.37 26.61 5.45
CA LEU A 177 -7.25 25.22 5.03
C LEU A 177 -6.57 24.37 6.11
N SER A 178 -7.03 23.13 6.24
CA SER A 178 -6.44 22.07 7.05
C SER A 178 -5.16 21.52 6.41
N ILE A 179 -4.51 20.55 7.07
CA ILE A 179 -3.59 19.64 6.37
C ILE A 179 -4.45 18.58 5.66
N GLY A 180 -4.10 18.20 4.44
CA GLY A 180 -4.82 17.18 3.68
C GLY A 180 -5.06 17.54 2.21
N TYR A 181 -5.79 16.67 1.50
CA TYR A 181 -6.24 16.91 0.12
C TYR A 181 -7.51 17.76 0.12
N HIS A 182 -7.49 18.86 -0.63
CA HIS A 182 -8.64 19.71 -0.90
C HIS A 182 -8.99 19.61 -2.39
N SER A 183 -10.26 19.40 -2.74
CA SER A 183 -10.65 19.21 -4.14
C SER A 183 -10.58 20.53 -4.91
N VAL A 184 -10.00 20.51 -6.12
CA VAL A 184 -9.79 21.71 -6.94
C VAL A 184 -10.40 21.52 -8.33
N LYS A 185 -11.10 22.54 -8.80
CA LYS A 185 -11.57 22.64 -10.18
C LYS A 185 -11.25 24.02 -10.74
N VAL A 186 -10.67 24.07 -11.94
CA VAL A 186 -10.56 25.29 -12.74
C VAL A 186 -11.41 25.14 -13.99
N GLU A 187 -12.17 26.18 -14.32
CA GLU A 187 -12.88 26.32 -15.59
C GLU A 187 -12.35 27.57 -16.29
N TYR A 188 -12.12 27.51 -17.60
CA TYR A 188 -11.52 28.59 -18.39
C TYR A 188 -12.11 28.60 -19.81
N PHE A 189 -12.30 29.77 -20.41
CA PHE A 189 -12.53 29.89 -21.84
C PHE A 189 -11.62 30.93 -22.50
N GLU A 190 -11.18 30.61 -23.71
CA GLU A 190 -10.55 31.54 -24.65
C GLU A 190 -11.60 32.00 -25.67
N ASN A 191 -11.64 33.29 -26.03
CA ASN A 191 -12.45 33.74 -27.17
C ASN A 191 -11.60 33.88 -28.44
N SER A 192 -10.56 34.72 -28.43
CA SER A 192 -9.78 35.06 -29.62
C SER A 192 -8.48 35.83 -29.36
N ASP A 193 -7.51 35.59 -30.26
CA ASP A 193 -6.22 36.27 -30.48
C ASP A 193 -5.05 35.75 -29.63
N SER A 194 -5.15 35.70 -28.31
CA SER A 194 -4.06 35.27 -27.42
C SER A 194 -4.58 34.59 -26.16
N ALA A 195 -4.30 33.30 -25.99
CA ALA A 195 -4.79 32.51 -24.87
C ALA A 195 -3.78 32.43 -23.72
N GLY A 196 -4.26 32.39 -22.48
CA GLY A 196 -3.41 32.19 -21.30
C GLY A 196 -4.20 31.98 -20.00
N LEU A 197 -3.67 31.12 -19.13
CA LEU A 197 -4.26 30.72 -17.84
C LEU A 197 -3.15 30.31 -16.86
N ILE A 198 -3.03 30.97 -15.71
CA ILE A 198 -2.06 30.63 -14.65
C ILE A 198 -2.75 30.60 -13.28
N LEU A 199 -2.54 29.54 -12.51
CA LEU A 199 -2.99 29.41 -11.12
C LEU A 199 -1.80 29.54 -10.15
N LEU A 200 -1.94 30.42 -9.16
CA LEU A 200 -0.94 30.68 -8.12
C LEU A 200 -1.59 30.63 -6.73
N TYR A 201 -0.78 30.44 -5.71
CA TYR A 201 -1.17 30.51 -4.30
C TYR A 201 -0.10 31.18 -3.43
N SER A 202 -0.51 31.62 -2.24
CA SER A 202 0.34 32.07 -1.14
C SER A 202 -0.29 31.65 0.18
N GLY A 203 0.50 31.57 1.25
CA GLY A 203 0.02 31.22 2.60
C GLY A 203 0.93 31.77 3.70
N SER A 204 0.63 31.47 4.96
CA SER A 204 1.37 32.02 6.12
C SER A 204 2.88 31.73 6.14
N THR A 205 3.31 30.65 5.50
CA THR A 205 4.72 30.25 5.30
C THR A 205 5.16 30.27 3.84
N ILE A 206 4.26 30.61 2.90
CA ILE A 206 4.42 30.37 1.47
C ILE A 206 4.31 31.68 0.70
N SER A 207 5.41 32.11 0.09
CA SER A 207 5.41 33.27 -0.82
C SER A 207 4.57 32.99 -2.08
N LYS A 208 4.04 34.05 -2.71
CA LYS A 208 3.15 33.91 -3.88
C LYS A 208 3.88 33.23 -5.04
N ARG A 209 3.41 32.04 -5.43
CA ARG A 209 4.02 31.19 -6.47
C ARG A 209 2.99 30.38 -7.25
N ILE A 210 3.38 29.94 -8.44
CA ILE A 210 2.61 28.97 -9.24
C ILE A 210 2.47 27.68 -8.44
N ILE A 211 1.32 27.01 -8.54
CA ILE A 211 1.08 25.72 -7.88
C ILE A 211 1.76 24.60 -8.68
N SER A 212 2.60 23.80 -8.01
CA SER A 212 3.47 22.80 -8.66
C SER A 212 2.88 21.39 -8.67
N LYS A 213 3.38 20.56 -9.58
CA LYS A 213 3.00 19.13 -9.75
C LYS A 213 2.96 18.35 -8.44
N ALA A 214 3.94 18.56 -7.56
CA ALA A 214 4.10 17.83 -6.31
C ALA A 214 2.98 18.07 -5.29
N VAL A 215 2.08 19.04 -5.51
CA VAL A 215 0.90 19.23 -4.66
C VAL A 215 -0.43 19.04 -5.41
N PHE A 216 -0.43 18.73 -6.71
CA PHE A 216 -1.66 18.42 -7.46
C PHE A 216 -1.84 16.91 -7.62
N PHE A 217 -3.07 16.41 -7.49
CA PHE A 217 -3.40 14.98 -7.62
C PHE A 217 -4.75 14.74 -8.30
N TYR A 218 -4.94 13.60 -8.97
CA TYR A 218 -6.24 13.12 -9.49
C TYR A 218 -6.41 11.62 -9.21
N THR A 219 -7.64 11.13 -9.08
CA THR A 219 -7.90 9.70 -8.86
C THR A 219 -7.67 8.89 -10.14
N SER A 220 -7.04 7.72 -10.02
CA SER A 220 -6.78 6.82 -11.15
C SER A 220 -7.97 5.96 -11.56
N VAL A 221 -9.06 5.99 -10.79
CA VAL A 221 -10.27 5.19 -10.99
C VAL A 221 -11.18 5.93 -11.98
N PRO A 222 -11.79 5.26 -12.97
CA PRO A 222 -12.86 5.85 -13.76
C PRO A 222 -14.06 6.13 -12.85
N SER A 223 -14.57 7.38 -12.83
CA SER A 223 -15.62 7.82 -11.89
C SER A 223 -16.82 6.88 -11.85
N VAL A 224 -17.01 6.19 -10.71
CA VAL A 224 -17.99 5.09 -10.58
C VAL A 224 -19.32 5.60 -10.04
N CYS A 225 -20.09 6.24 -10.91
CA CYS A 225 -21.43 6.72 -10.64
C CYS A 225 -22.31 5.64 -9.95
N GLY A 226 -22.55 5.83 -8.65
CA GLY A 226 -23.22 4.92 -7.72
C GLY A 226 -22.41 4.53 -6.47
N ASN A 227 -21.16 5.01 -6.28
CA ASN A 227 -20.28 4.58 -5.19
C ASN A 227 -20.41 5.41 -3.88
N ASN A 228 -21.08 6.56 -3.94
CA ASN A 228 -21.27 7.61 -2.92
C ASN A 228 -20.06 8.55 -2.69
N VAL A 229 -19.16 8.67 -3.66
CA VAL A 229 -17.96 9.53 -3.64
C VAL A 229 -17.93 10.34 -4.93
N ILE A 230 -18.14 11.66 -4.85
CA ILE A 230 -18.14 12.54 -6.03
C ILE A 230 -16.72 12.65 -6.58
N GLU A 231 -16.45 12.07 -7.76
CA GLU A 231 -15.12 12.09 -8.36
C GLU A 231 -15.13 12.39 -9.88
N GLY A 232 -13.95 12.56 -10.47
CA GLY A 232 -13.75 12.49 -11.93
C GLY A 232 -14.72 13.26 -12.86
N GLY A 233 -15.17 14.46 -12.49
CA GLY A 233 -16.05 15.28 -13.34
C GLY A 233 -17.55 15.08 -13.12
N GLU A 234 -17.92 14.27 -12.13
CA GLU A 234 -19.28 14.16 -11.60
C GLU A 234 -19.73 15.47 -10.92
N SER A 235 -21.04 15.71 -10.92
CA SER A 235 -21.67 16.87 -10.24
C SER A 235 -22.48 16.46 -9.01
N CYS A 236 -22.59 15.16 -8.79
CA CYS A 236 -23.21 14.46 -7.67
C CYS A 236 -22.80 12.99 -7.81
N ASP A 237 -22.80 12.20 -6.73
CA ASP A 237 -22.67 10.75 -6.83
C ASP A 237 -23.30 10.04 -5.64
N GLY A 238 -24.12 9.01 -5.93
CA GLY A 238 -24.96 8.21 -5.02
C GLY A 238 -26.01 8.98 -4.21
N ASN A 239 -25.67 10.22 -3.89
CA ASN A 239 -26.32 11.12 -2.95
C ASN A 239 -27.55 11.81 -3.55
N SER A 240 -28.19 12.60 -2.70
CA SER A 240 -29.38 13.35 -3.06
C SER A 240 -29.36 14.72 -2.40
N GLN A 241 -29.88 15.73 -3.10
CA GLN A 241 -29.98 17.10 -2.59
C GLN A 241 -31.44 17.48 -2.31
N SER A 242 -31.63 18.37 -1.33
CA SER A 242 -32.92 19.00 -1.07
C SER A 242 -33.29 19.94 -2.21
N CYS A 243 -34.52 19.85 -2.70
CA CYS A 243 -35.08 20.74 -3.71
C CYS A 243 -36.42 21.31 -3.24
N THR A 244 -36.99 22.24 -4.00
CA THR A 244 -38.32 22.78 -3.71
C THR A 244 -39.08 23.03 -5.00
N ILE A 245 -40.32 22.52 -5.09
CA ILE A 245 -41.19 22.71 -6.25
C ILE A 245 -42.57 23.16 -5.79
N ASN A 246 -43.07 24.28 -6.33
CA ASN A 246 -44.33 24.93 -5.92
C ASN A 246 -44.48 25.22 -4.40
N GLY A 247 -43.38 25.22 -3.64
CA GLY A 247 -43.37 25.40 -2.18
C GLY A 247 -43.20 24.11 -1.38
N TYR A 248 -43.18 22.95 -2.02
CA TYR A 248 -43.03 21.64 -1.39
C TYR A 248 -41.59 21.18 -1.35
N SER A 249 -41.13 20.70 -0.20
CA SER A 249 -39.79 20.11 -0.08
C SER A 249 -39.76 18.80 -0.85
N GLY A 250 -38.79 18.67 -1.74
CA GLY A 250 -38.53 17.44 -2.48
C GLY A 250 -37.08 17.02 -2.33
N VAL A 251 -36.78 15.87 -2.91
CA VAL A 251 -35.43 15.34 -3.03
C VAL A 251 -35.14 15.12 -4.51
N GLN A 252 -33.99 15.60 -4.98
CA GLN A 252 -33.42 15.16 -6.24
C GLN A 252 -32.34 14.13 -5.93
N ALA A 253 -32.55 12.87 -6.32
CA ALA A 253 -31.47 11.91 -6.42
C ALA A 253 -30.48 12.36 -7.51
N CYS A 254 -29.21 11.99 -7.38
CA CYS A 254 -28.25 12.14 -8.47
C CYS A 254 -28.75 11.39 -9.73
N ASN A 255 -28.51 11.93 -10.92
CA ASN A 255 -28.91 11.25 -12.16
C ASN A 255 -27.99 10.05 -12.44
N ALA A 256 -28.48 9.03 -13.14
CA ALA A 256 -27.75 7.77 -13.40
C ALA A 256 -26.56 7.91 -14.40
N GLN A 257 -26.10 9.13 -14.65
CA GLN A 257 -24.89 9.47 -15.40
C GLN A 257 -23.99 10.44 -14.60
N CYS A 258 -24.35 10.74 -13.34
CA CYS A 258 -23.67 11.63 -12.40
C CYS A 258 -23.33 13.04 -12.91
N THR A 259 -24.00 13.47 -13.98
CA THR A 259 -23.86 14.79 -14.62
C THR A 259 -24.69 15.89 -13.95
N GLY A 260 -25.34 15.58 -12.82
CA GLY A 260 -26.19 16.50 -12.06
C GLY A 260 -27.42 15.80 -11.47
N PHE A 261 -28.16 16.53 -10.65
CA PHE A 261 -29.33 16.01 -9.96
C PHE A 261 -30.56 15.87 -10.89
N GLY A 262 -31.36 14.83 -10.67
CA GLY A 262 -32.54 14.49 -11.49
C GLY A 262 -33.74 15.43 -11.31
N ASN A 263 -34.94 15.00 -11.73
CA ASN A 263 -36.16 15.75 -11.45
C ASN A 263 -36.38 15.90 -9.94
N CYS A 264 -36.90 17.06 -9.50
CA CYS A 264 -37.30 17.28 -8.11
C CYS A 264 -38.53 16.41 -7.79
N ILE A 265 -38.31 15.24 -7.18
CA ILE A 265 -39.37 14.36 -6.74
C ILE A 265 -39.76 14.82 -5.34
N THR A 266 -41.02 15.20 -5.19
CA THR A 266 -41.62 15.38 -3.87
C THR A 266 -42.75 14.38 -3.69
N THR A 267 -42.85 13.80 -2.51
CA THR A 267 -43.97 12.98 -2.03
C THR A 267 -45.04 13.83 -1.33
N GLN A 268 -44.88 15.15 -1.36
CA GLN A 268 -45.68 16.15 -0.64
C GLN A 268 -46.58 16.92 -1.60
N SER A 269 -47.88 16.94 -1.35
CA SER A 269 -48.85 17.69 -2.15
C SER A 269 -50.20 17.89 -1.45
N CYS A 270 -50.66 19.14 -1.43
CA CYS A 270 -52.02 19.55 -1.05
C CYS A 270 -53.10 18.59 -1.59
N GLY A 271 -53.72 17.88 -0.66
CA GLY A 271 -54.62 16.73 -0.82
C GLY A 271 -54.14 15.42 -0.18
N ASP A 272 -52.91 15.32 0.33
CA ASP A 272 -52.31 14.05 0.78
C ASP A 272 -52.58 13.63 2.24
N GLY A 273 -52.96 14.57 3.12
CA GLY A 273 -53.25 14.35 4.55
C GLY A 273 -52.16 14.83 5.53
N ILE A 274 -50.96 15.13 5.05
CA ILE A 274 -49.76 15.47 5.82
C ILE A 274 -49.39 16.93 5.54
N ILE A 275 -49.29 17.77 6.57
CA ILE A 275 -49.06 19.20 6.35
C ILE A 275 -47.58 19.50 6.16
N ASN A 276 -47.24 20.04 5.00
CA ASN A 276 -45.86 20.09 4.52
C ASN A 276 -45.59 21.29 3.59
N GLY A 277 -44.33 21.49 3.19
CA GLY A 277 -43.95 22.62 2.34
C GLY A 277 -44.40 24.00 2.88
N ASN A 278 -45.23 24.69 2.08
CA ASN A 278 -45.82 26.00 2.40
C ASN A 278 -47.29 25.92 2.88
N GLU A 279 -47.81 24.73 3.16
CA GLU A 279 -49.19 24.54 3.59
C GLU A 279 -49.44 25.07 4.99
N GLN A 280 -50.63 25.65 5.20
CA GLN A 280 -51.08 26.02 6.53
C GLN A 280 -51.91 24.89 7.15
N CYS A 281 -52.67 24.17 6.33
CA CYS A 281 -53.51 23.03 6.69
C CYS A 281 -53.69 22.08 5.51
N GLU A 282 -54.21 20.88 5.77
CA GLU A 282 -54.49 19.87 4.75
C GLU A 282 -55.80 19.12 5.09
N GLY A 283 -56.87 19.36 4.31
CA GLY A 283 -58.16 18.69 4.48
C GLY A 283 -58.77 18.85 5.89
N ASN A 284 -58.77 17.77 6.67
CA ASN A 284 -59.20 17.77 8.08
C ASN A 284 -58.02 17.95 9.08
N ASN A 285 -56.79 17.85 8.61
CA ASN A 285 -55.59 18.14 9.38
C ASN A 285 -55.37 19.66 9.37
N LEU A 286 -55.19 20.27 10.54
CA LEU A 286 -55.16 21.73 10.69
C LEU A 286 -53.85 22.24 11.32
N ASN A 287 -52.76 21.47 11.23
CA ASN A 287 -51.43 21.80 11.76
C ASN A 287 -51.42 22.09 13.28
N GLY A 288 -52.24 21.32 14.00
CA GLY A 288 -52.58 21.57 15.41
C GLY A 288 -53.28 22.91 15.67
N LYS A 289 -53.58 23.71 14.65
CA LYS A 289 -54.32 24.95 14.77
C LYS A 289 -55.80 24.64 14.88
N THR A 290 -56.45 25.47 15.68
CA THR A 290 -57.87 25.42 15.95
C THR A 290 -58.39 26.86 15.90
N CYS A 291 -59.70 27.02 16.09
CA CYS A 291 -60.25 28.34 16.37
C CYS A 291 -59.49 29.02 17.54
N GLN A 292 -59.05 28.25 18.52
CA GLN A 292 -58.37 28.76 19.70
C GLN A 292 -57.01 29.38 19.38
N THR A 293 -56.18 28.69 18.59
CA THR A 293 -54.83 29.18 18.24
C THR A 293 -54.83 30.40 17.32
N HIS A 294 -55.98 30.73 16.70
CA HIS A 294 -56.17 31.95 15.91
C HIS A 294 -56.93 33.07 16.68
N GLY A 295 -57.07 32.95 18.00
CA GLY A 295 -57.52 34.04 18.89
C GLY A 295 -58.90 33.87 19.53
N PHE A 296 -59.49 32.68 19.51
CA PHE A 296 -60.79 32.37 20.11
C PHE A 296 -60.63 31.33 21.26
N LEU A 297 -61.69 30.73 21.82
CA LEU A 297 -61.56 29.61 22.81
C LEU A 297 -62.42 28.34 22.53
N LYS A 298 -63.29 28.31 21.50
CA LYS A 298 -63.92 27.09 20.91
C LYS A 298 -64.41 27.33 19.47
N GLY A 299 -65.16 26.39 18.90
CA GLY A 299 -65.63 26.44 17.50
C GLY A 299 -64.71 25.68 16.55
N ASN A 300 -65.09 25.58 15.27
CA ASN A 300 -64.49 24.59 14.35
C ASN A 300 -63.74 25.26 13.19
N LEU A 301 -62.41 25.23 13.23
CA LEU A 301 -61.55 25.65 12.10
C LEU A 301 -61.65 24.61 10.96
N THR A 302 -61.47 25.01 9.71
CA THR A 302 -61.49 24.11 8.54
C THR A 302 -60.43 24.51 7.51
N CYS A 303 -60.05 23.60 6.60
CA CYS A 303 -59.10 23.90 5.53
C CYS A 303 -59.79 24.14 4.18
N GLY A 304 -59.33 25.13 3.42
CA GLY A 304 -59.73 25.36 2.04
C GLY A 304 -58.99 24.44 1.04
N SER A 305 -59.53 24.25 -0.17
CA SER A 305 -58.96 23.41 -1.24
C SER A 305 -57.70 23.97 -1.92
N GLY A 306 -56.94 24.78 -1.18
CA GLY A 306 -55.64 25.35 -1.51
C GLY A 306 -54.81 25.50 -0.23
N CYS A 307 -54.98 24.56 0.70
CA CYS A 307 -54.18 24.32 1.89
C CYS A 307 -53.92 25.55 2.79
N SER A 308 -54.98 26.34 3.00
CA SER A 308 -55.02 27.55 3.80
C SER A 308 -56.27 27.63 4.69
N PHE A 309 -56.16 28.28 5.86
CA PHE A 309 -57.16 28.22 6.92
C PHE A 309 -58.45 29.02 6.64
N ASP A 310 -59.62 28.38 6.84
CA ASP A 310 -60.92 29.03 6.97
C ASP A 310 -61.31 29.12 8.47
N THR A 311 -61.51 30.36 8.94
CA THR A 311 -61.75 30.74 10.35
C THR A 311 -63.21 31.06 10.68
N SER A 312 -64.16 30.76 9.79
CA SER A 312 -65.53 31.30 9.83
C SER A 312 -66.47 30.81 10.97
N GLN A 313 -66.01 30.05 11.97
CA GLN A 313 -66.89 29.31 12.92
C GLN A 313 -66.50 29.36 14.44
N CYS A 314 -65.78 30.38 14.94
CA CYS A 314 -65.11 30.40 16.28
C CYS A 314 -65.84 31.13 17.47
N LYS A 315 -65.68 30.69 18.75
CA LYS A 315 -66.46 31.02 20.02
C LYS A 315 -65.62 30.86 21.36
N ASN A 316 -66.15 30.76 22.62
CA ASN A 316 -65.34 30.75 23.91
C ASN A 316 -65.73 29.79 25.13
N ALA A 317 -64.89 29.60 26.20
CA ALA A 317 -64.99 28.59 27.35
C ALA A 317 -64.44 29.03 28.78
N VAL A 318 -64.48 28.20 29.88
CA VAL A 318 -64.19 28.47 31.36
C VAL A 318 -63.78 27.19 32.21
N CYS A 319 -63.02 27.32 33.33
CA CYS A 319 -62.52 26.26 34.28
C CYS A 319 -63.32 26.12 35.61
N GLY A 320 -63.36 24.92 36.23
CA GLY A 320 -63.72 24.67 37.63
C GLY A 320 -65.07 23.97 37.88
N ASP A 321 -65.47 23.04 37.01
CA ASP A 321 -66.84 22.46 36.99
C ASP A 321 -66.93 20.92 36.95
N GLY A 322 -65.79 20.22 37.03
CA GLY A 322 -65.70 18.76 36.93
C GLY A 322 -65.43 18.25 35.52
N VAL A 323 -65.24 19.14 34.54
CA VAL A 323 -64.90 18.80 33.16
C VAL A 323 -63.68 19.62 32.72
N LYS A 324 -62.51 18.97 32.67
CA LYS A 324 -61.27 19.55 32.13
C LYS A 324 -61.44 19.93 30.65
N GLU A 325 -61.52 21.22 30.32
CA GLU A 325 -61.72 21.72 28.96
C GLU A 325 -60.60 22.66 28.46
N GLY A 326 -60.38 22.69 27.13
CA GLY A 326 -59.47 23.67 26.51
C GLY A 326 -57.98 23.51 26.87
N ILE A 327 -57.41 24.50 27.56
CA ILE A 327 -55.98 24.56 27.93
C ILE A 327 -55.71 24.14 29.39
N GLU A 328 -56.76 23.71 30.08
CA GLU A 328 -56.70 23.18 31.44
C GLU A 328 -55.92 21.86 31.46
N GLN A 329 -55.09 21.66 32.49
CA GLN A 329 -54.29 20.45 32.64
C GLN A 329 -54.99 19.44 33.57
N CYS A 330 -55.81 19.90 34.50
CA CYS A 330 -56.74 19.08 35.27
C CYS A 330 -57.99 19.90 35.64
N ASP A 331 -59.07 19.20 35.98
CA ASP A 331 -60.21 19.69 36.76
C ASP A 331 -60.70 18.47 37.56
N ASP A 332 -60.97 18.64 38.85
CA ASP A 332 -61.42 17.58 39.76
C ASP A 332 -62.82 17.83 40.34
N GLY A 333 -63.52 18.86 39.85
CA GLY A 333 -64.82 19.31 40.34
C GLY A 333 -64.76 20.28 41.51
N ASN A 334 -63.58 20.78 41.91
CA ASN A 334 -63.45 21.72 43.02
C ASN A 334 -62.29 22.74 42.87
N PHE A 335 -61.92 23.43 43.95
CA PHE A 335 -60.88 24.47 43.98
C PHE A 335 -59.92 24.29 45.18
N ALA A 336 -59.66 23.04 45.57
CA ALA A 336 -58.59 22.70 46.49
C ALA A 336 -57.21 22.74 45.79
N ASN A 337 -56.18 22.30 46.52
CA ASN A 337 -54.84 22.00 46.02
C ASN A 337 -54.23 20.93 46.96
N GLU A 338 -53.20 20.21 46.52
CA GLU A 338 -52.56 19.05 47.17
C GLU A 338 -53.41 17.76 47.24
N ASP A 339 -54.56 17.72 46.57
CA ASP A 339 -55.40 16.53 46.36
C ASP A 339 -55.38 15.99 44.91
N GLY A 340 -54.53 16.55 44.03
CA GLY A 340 -54.26 16.06 42.67
C GLY A 340 -54.57 17.05 41.55
N CYS A 341 -55.29 18.13 41.85
CA CYS A 341 -55.49 19.26 40.96
C CYS A 341 -55.42 20.58 41.74
N THR A 342 -54.98 21.64 41.06
CA THR A 342 -54.95 22.99 41.66
C THR A 342 -56.13 23.83 41.22
N SER A 343 -56.50 24.80 42.07
CA SER A 343 -57.50 25.85 41.84
C SER A 343 -57.27 26.80 40.63
N GLN A 344 -56.27 26.50 39.80
CA GLN A 344 -55.98 27.15 38.51
C GLN A 344 -56.06 26.14 37.34
N CYS A 345 -56.64 24.95 37.57
CA CYS A 345 -56.74 23.84 36.62
C CYS A 345 -55.36 23.29 36.14
N LEU A 346 -54.36 23.16 37.03
CA LEU A 346 -53.00 22.63 36.73
C LEU A 346 -52.63 21.36 37.53
N ILE A 347 -51.98 20.38 36.87
CA ILE A 347 -51.59 19.05 37.44
C ILE A 347 -50.44 19.18 38.44
N GLU A 348 -50.49 18.39 39.51
CA GLU A 348 -49.44 18.26 40.53
C GLU A 348 -48.52 17.05 40.24
N VAL A 349 -47.20 17.19 40.49
CA VAL A 349 -46.17 16.22 40.03
C VAL A 349 -45.24 15.79 41.17
N CYS A 350 -45.02 14.47 41.32
CA CYS A 350 -44.04 13.89 42.25
C CYS A 350 -42.64 13.75 41.61
N ASN A 351 -41.58 13.81 42.41
CA ASN A 351 -40.18 13.77 41.95
C ASN A 351 -39.41 12.63 42.63
N GLU A 352 -38.54 11.91 41.90
CA GLU A 352 -37.72 10.78 42.39
C GLU A 352 -36.45 11.26 43.15
N ASN A 353 -35.76 10.38 43.89
CA ASN A 353 -34.47 10.67 44.54
C ASN A 353 -33.56 9.42 44.64
N TRP A 354 -32.75 9.22 43.59
CA TRP A 354 -31.83 8.09 43.42
C TRP A 354 -30.50 8.24 44.20
N GLN A 355 -29.93 7.12 44.68
CA GLN A 355 -28.61 7.00 45.32
C GLN A 355 -27.87 5.75 44.79
N CYS A 356 -26.52 5.76 44.77
CA CYS A 356 -25.69 4.74 44.10
C CYS A 356 -24.40 4.35 44.87
N THR A 357 -23.80 3.22 44.49
CA THR A 357 -22.49 2.74 44.98
C THR A 357 -21.31 3.11 44.08
N SER A 358 -20.10 2.77 44.52
CA SER A 358 -18.87 2.73 43.72
C SER A 358 -18.83 1.54 42.74
N TRP A 359 -17.84 1.55 41.85
CA TRP A 359 -17.52 0.54 40.82
C TRP A 359 -16.61 -0.59 41.34
N GLY A 360 -16.61 -1.73 40.62
CA GLY A 360 -15.76 -2.92 40.88
C GLY A 360 -14.52 -3.04 39.97
N GLU A 361 -13.84 -4.19 40.00
CA GLU A 361 -12.61 -4.48 39.22
C GLU A 361 -12.90 -5.03 37.80
N CYS A 362 -11.90 -5.01 36.91
CA CYS A 362 -11.99 -5.53 35.52
C CYS A 362 -11.92 -7.06 35.47
N THR A 363 -12.95 -7.71 34.92
CA THR A 363 -13.10 -9.17 34.82
C THR A 363 -13.97 -9.56 33.63
N ASN A 364 -13.54 -10.57 32.85
CA ASN A 364 -13.96 -10.69 31.44
C ASN A 364 -14.02 -9.30 30.84
N GLU A 365 -12.88 -8.63 31.02
CA GLU A 365 -12.57 -7.42 30.31
C GLU A 365 -13.35 -6.25 31.01
N GLN A 366 -14.43 -6.50 31.78
CA GLN A 366 -15.40 -5.51 32.29
C GLN A 366 -15.55 -5.17 33.81
N GLN A 367 -16.21 -4.04 34.18
CA GLN A 367 -16.51 -3.56 35.56
C GLN A 367 -17.99 -3.16 35.84
N VAL A 368 -18.55 -3.22 37.08
CA VAL A 368 -20.01 -3.02 37.40
C VAL A 368 -20.35 -2.26 38.73
N ARG A 369 -21.60 -1.73 38.93
CA ARG A 369 -22.14 -1.15 40.22
C ARG A 369 -23.68 -1.20 40.46
N THR A 370 -24.24 -0.54 41.51
CA THR A 370 -25.69 -0.58 41.89
C THR A 370 -26.32 0.77 42.34
N CYS A 371 -27.65 0.97 42.19
CA CYS A 371 -28.42 2.19 42.58
C CYS A 371 -29.89 1.92 43.02
N THR A 372 -30.49 2.79 43.85
CA THR A 372 -31.90 2.70 44.38
C THR A 372 -32.58 4.08 44.55
N ASP A 373 -33.91 4.19 44.35
CA ASP A 373 -34.72 5.38 44.68
C ASP A 373 -35.21 5.33 46.13
N THR A 374 -35.30 6.50 46.77
CA THR A 374 -35.73 6.66 48.16
C THR A 374 -37.14 7.21 48.34
N ARG A 375 -37.82 7.64 47.26
CA ARG A 375 -39.20 8.17 47.31
C ARG A 375 -40.28 7.21 46.80
N ASN A 376 -39.92 6.09 46.18
CA ASN A 376 -40.81 5.04 45.68
C ASN A 376 -41.87 5.55 44.69
N CYS A 377 -41.47 6.43 43.75
CA CYS A 377 -42.39 7.01 42.77
C CYS A 377 -42.92 6.00 41.72
N GLY A 378 -42.34 4.80 41.64
CA GLY A 378 -42.79 3.70 40.77
C GLY A 378 -42.32 3.78 39.31
N THR A 379 -41.64 4.86 38.93
CA THR A 379 -41.09 5.12 37.59
C THR A 379 -39.58 4.85 37.51
N THR A 380 -39.06 4.71 36.29
CA THR A 380 -37.65 4.38 36.01
C THR A 380 -36.90 5.51 35.31
N ILE A 381 -37.44 6.72 35.33
CA ILE A 381 -36.87 7.87 34.63
C ILE A 381 -35.64 8.36 35.41
N ASN A 382 -34.61 8.84 34.70
CA ASN A 382 -33.35 9.34 35.27
C ASN A 382 -32.53 8.36 36.14
N LYS A 383 -32.72 7.03 36.01
CA LYS A 383 -31.92 6.02 36.74
C LYS A 383 -30.47 5.89 36.20
N PRO A 384 -29.41 5.96 37.03
CA PRO A 384 -28.00 5.90 36.55
C PRO A 384 -27.45 4.52 36.10
N SER A 385 -26.39 4.56 35.27
CA SER A 385 -25.75 3.43 34.55
C SER A 385 -24.65 2.62 35.29
N VAL A 386 -24.26 1.45 34.71
CA VAL A 386 -23.56 0.36 35.43
C VAL A 386 -22.45 -0.53 34.72
N THR A 387 -21.74 -0.21 33.57
CA THR A 387 -20.62 -1.11 33.00
C THR A 387 -19.45 -0.49 32.08
N GLN A 388 -18.17 -1.04 31.97
CA GLN A 388 -16.95 -0.77 31.03
C GLN A 388 -15.93 -2.01 30.80
N SER A 389 -14.71 -2.05 30.08
CA SER A 389 -14.23 -3.29 29.23
C SER A 389 -12.77 -3.60 28.41
N CYS A 390 -11.85 -4.67 28.52
CA CYS A 390 -10.51 -5.08 27.72
C CYS A 390 -9.81 -6.61 27.54
N GLY A 391 -9.11 -7.43 26.56
CA GLY A 391 -8.37 -7.62 25.15
C GLY A 391 -7.52 -9.01 24.64
N SER A 392 -6.87 -9.29 23.39
CA SER A 392 -6.37 -10.68 22.71
C SER A 392 -4.95 -11.11 21.89
N ASP A 393 -4.80 -12.08 20.84
CA ASP A 393 -3.57 -12.93 20.23
C ASP A 393 -3.53 -13.58 18.68
N ALA A 394 -2.48 -14.30 18.03
CA ALA A 394 -2.28 -14.77 16.51
C ALA A 394 -1.25 -15.96 15.94
N GLU A 395 -1.23 -16.48 14.62
CA GLU A 395 -0.92 -17.89 13.89
C GLU A 395 0.46 -18.58 13.28
N LEU A 396 0.50 -19.93 12.84
CA LEU A 396 1.56 -20.76 12.07
C LEU A 396 1.28 -21.95 10.95
N VAL A 397 1.20 -23.32 11.17
CA VAL A 397 1.57 -24.52 10.23
C VAL A 397 0.51 -25.66 9.90
N TYR A 398 0.67 -26.53 8.83
CA TYR A 398 -0.39 -27.39 8.18
C TYR A 398 -0.05 -28.71 7.37
N SER A 399 -0.95 -29.73 7.33
CA SER A 399 -1.16 -30.72 6.22
C SER A 399 -2.55 -31.40 6.27
N ASN A 400 -3.23 -31.56 5.12
CA ASN A 400 -4.63 -32.02 4.99
C ASN A 400 -4.87 -33.32 4.19
N ASP A 401 -3.83 -33.89 3.57
CA ASP A 401 -3.91 -35.22 2.94
C ASP A 401 -2.66 -36.08 3.15
N GLY A 402 -1.73 -35.61 3.99
CA GLY A 402 -0.47 -36.28 4.30
C GLY A 402 0.56 -36.31 3.16
N SER A 403 0.27 -35.78 1.97
CA SER A 403 1.21 -35.75 0.84
C SER A 403 2.25 -34.63 0.96
N ASP A 404 1.93 -33.52 1.63
CA ASP A 404 2.85 -32.40 1.91
C ASP A 404 4.00 -32.78 2.88
N LEU A 405 3.86 -33.88 3.61
CA LEU A 405 4.80 -34.30 4.64
C LEU A 405 6.07 -34.91 4.00
N THR A 406 7.04 -34.05 3.71
CA THR A 406 8.34 -34.31 3.08
C THR A 406 9.33 -35.11 3.97
N GLY A 407 8.87 -36.25 4.47
CA GLY A 407 9.60 -37.16 5.35
C GLY A 407 9.91 -38.52 4.73
N GLY A 408 10.81 -39.26 5.38
CA GLY A 408 11.02 -40.68 5.06
C GLY A 408 9.84 -41.51 5.55
N GLN A 409 8.92 -41.85 4.65
CA GLN A 409 7.71 -42.61 4.96
C GLN A 409 7.98 -44.12 5.07
N ASN A 410 7.46 -44.73 6.12
CA ASN A 410 7.25 -46.17 6.24
C ASN A 410 5.80 -46.35 6.72
N GLY A 411 4.88 -46.66 5.81
CA GLY A 411 3.43 -46.67 6.06
C GLY A 411 2.60 -46.66 4.78
N VAL A 412 1.27 -46.69 4.90
CA VAL A 412 0.35 -46.81 3.75
C VAL A 412 -0.68 -45.68 3.73
N LEU A 413 -0.69 -44.89 2.65
CA LEU A 413 -1.78 -43.96 2.33
C LEU A 413 -3.04 -44.75 1.98
N VAL A 414 -4.17 -44.42 2.62
CA VAL A 414 -5.47 -45.10 2.38
C VAL A 414 -6.55 -44.06 2.06
N ALA A 415 -7.27 -44.28 0.96
CA ALA A 415 -8.29 -43.36 0.48
C ALA A 415 -9.69 -43.62 1.09
N ASN A 416 -10.40 -42.53 1.36
CA ASN A 416 -11.83 -42.43 1.69
C ASN A 416 -12.32 -43.14 2.98
N ASP A 417 -12.51 -42.36 4.06
CA ASP A 417 -13.46 -42.69 5.14
C ASP A 417 -14.05 -41.41 5.77
N ASN A 418 -14.98 -40.78 5.03
CA ASN A 418 -15.87 -39.67 5.42
C ASN A 418 -15.27 -38.34 5.91
N ILE A 419 -13.95 -38.17 5.98
CA ILE A 419 -13.29 -36.85 6.02
C ILE A 419 -12.71 -36.52 4.63
N LYS A 420 -12.65 -35.23 4.27
CA LYS A 420 -12.21 -34.75 2.94
C LYS A 420 -10.69 -34.82 2.79
N GLY A 421 -10.14 -35.95 2.36
CA GLY A 421 -8.70 -36.04 2.08
C GLY A 421 -8.21 -37.44 1.72
N GLN A 422 -6.88 -37.60 1.72
CA GLN A 422 -6.22 -38.89 1.82
C GLN A 422 -5.80 -39.09 3.28
N ILE A 423 -6.04 -40.27 3.85
CA ILE A 423 -5.89 -40.48 5.30
C ILE A 423 -4.61 -41.29 5.56
N LEU A 424 -3.84 -40.88 6.57
CA LEU A 424 -2.66 -41.61 7.04
C LEU A 424 -3.13 -42.81 7.89
N SER A 425 -2.80 -44.03 7.44
CA SER A 425 -3.14 -45.27 8.15
C SER A 425 -1.89 -45.90 8.77
N PHE A 426 -2.00 -46.34 10.02
CA PHE A 426 -0.90 -46.94 10.80
C PHE A 426 -1.35 -48.28 11.40
N ASP A 427 -0.57 -49.34 11.19
CA ASP A 427 -0.93 -50.72 11.54
C ASP A 427 -0.67 -51.14 13.01
N GLY A 428 0.00 -50.27 13.78
CA GLY A 428 0.41 -50.51 15.16
C GLY A 428 1.74 -51.27 15.33
N VAL A 429 2.46 -51.60 14.25
CA VAL A 429 3.67 -52.43 14.24
C VAL A 429 4.94 -51.61 14.04
N ASN A 430 5.06 -50.85 12.95
CA ASN A 430 6.26 -50.05 12.66
C ASN A 430 6.07 -48.83 11.74
N ASP A 431 4.82 -48.39 11.52
CA ASP A 431 4.54 -47.25 10.64
C ASP A 431 4.92 -45.89 11.28
N TYR A 432 5.54 -45.00 10.50
CA TYR A 432 5.86 -43.62 10.87
C TYR A 432 6.12 -42.69 9.68
N ILE A 433 5.99 -41.39 9.95
CA ILE A 433 6.55 -40.31 9.13
C ILE A 433 7.62 -39.58 9.96
N SER A 434 8.73 -39.21 9.33
CA SER A 434 9.86 -38.51 9.96
C SER A 434 10.16 -37.22 9.22
N ILE A 435 9.79 -36.08 9.81
CA ILE A 435 10.06 -34.73 9.31
C ILE A 435 11.46 -34.29 9.79
N PRO A 436 12.46 -34.23 8.89
CA PRO A 436 13.83 -33.91 9.27
C PRO A 436 14.02 -32.44 9.67
N VAL A 437 15.07 -32.14 10.43
CA VAL A 437 15.50 -30.75 10.68
C VAL A 437 16.29 -30.27 9.46
N THR A 438 15.80 -29.27 8.75
CA THR A 438 16.34 -28.83 7.44
C THR A 438 16.55 -27.32 7.37
N GLY A 439 17.63 -26.85 7.98
CA GLY A 439 18.03 -25.43 7.99
C GLY A 439 17.23 -24.61 8.99
N ASP A 440 15.92 -24.53 8.79
CA ASP A 440 14.99 -24.03 9.81
C ASP A 440 14.82 -25.06 10.95
N ASN A 441 14.60 -24.53 12.15
CA ASN A 441 14.38 -25.26 13.38
C ASN A 441 13.18 -24.72 14.19
N SER A 442 12.27 -23.96 13.56
CA SER A 442 10.98 -23.52 14.11
C SER A 442 10.23 -24.64 14.85
N LEU A 443 10.22 -25.84 14.26
CA LEU A 443 9.66 -27.07 14.85
C LEU A 443 10.39 -27.57 16.11
N ALA A 444 11.40 -26.87 16.64
CA ALA A 444 11.89 -27.11 18.00
C ALA A 444 10.93 -26.52 19.05
N LEU A 445 10.12 -25.53 18.67
CA LEU A 445 9.16 -24.81 19.51
C LEU A 445 9.83 -24.29 20.79
N THR A 446 11.03 -23.73 20.65
CA THR A 446 11.80 -23.08 21.72
C THR A 446 11.22 -21.72 22.12
N THR A 447 10.16 -21.26 21.46
CA THR A 447 9.26 -20.22 21.94
C THR A 447 8.54 -20.68 23.22
N ASN A 448 8.15 -19.76 24.10
CA ASN A 448 7.35 -20.09 25.28
C ASN A 448 5.85 -20.27 24.96
N LYS A 449 5.43 -20.06 23.71
CA LYS A 449 4.07 -20.34 23.21
C LYS A 449 4.14 -21.38 22.08
N PHE A 450 3.15 -22.27 22.00
CA PHE A 450 2.89 -23.15 20.84
C PHE A 450 1.53 -23.85 20.95
N SER A 451 1.00 -24.38 19.84
CA SER A 451 -0.21 -25.22 19.82
C SER A 451 -0.12 -26.35 18.80
N PHE A 452 -0.91 -27.41 18.97
CA PHE A 452 -1.13 -28.50 18.02
C PHE A 452 -2.63 -28.72 17.76
N GLY A 453 -2.98 -29.17 16.56
CA GLY A 453 -4.30 -29.72 16.21
C GLY A 453 -4.14 -30.98 15.36
N ILE A 454 -4.99 -31.98 15.56
CA ILE A 454 -4.96 -33.25 14.81
C ILE A 454 -6.29 -34.01 14.94
N TRP A 455 -6.75 -34.62 13.85
CA TRP A 455 -7.85 -35.59 13.89
C TRP A 455 -7.31 -37.02 14.03
N THR A 456 -7.89 -37.79 14.94
CA THR A 456 -7.43 -39.13 15.30
C THR A 456 -8.56 -40.16 15.27
N TYR A 457 -8.29 -41.37 14.79
CA TYR A 457 -9.20 -42.52 14.84
C TYR A 457 -8.42 -43.75 15.28
N LEU A 458 -8.48 -44.11 16.58
CA LEU A 458 -7.78 -45.31 17.06
C LEU A 458 -8.66 -46.55 16.92
N THR A 459 -8.17 -47.59 16.24
CA THR A 459 -8.85 -48.89 16.17
C THR A 459 -8.60 -49.72 17.44
N SER A 460 -7.45 -49.51 18.08
CA SER A 460 -6.91 -50.32 19.17
C SER A 460 -6.14 -49.47 20.18
N THR A 461 -6.19 -49.85 21.46
CA THR A 461 -5.32 -49.31 22.54
C THR A 461 -4.04 -50.13 22.77
N SER A 462 -3.87 -51.23 22.05
CA SER A 462 -2.64 -52.04 21.99
C SER A 462 -1.80 -51.61 20.77
N PRO A 463 -0.46 -51.46 20.88
CA PRO A 463 0.43 -52.06 21.90
C PRO A 463 0.58 -51.31 23.23
N GLY A 464 -0.01 -50.11 23.38
CA GLY A 464 0.06 -49.32 24.60
C GLY A 464 0.07 -47.84 24.26
N THR A 465 1.11 -47.12 24.68
CA THR A 465 1.38 -45.74 24.25
C THR A 465 1.42 -45.64 22.72
N GLN A 466 0.83 -44.57 22.16
CA GLN A 466 0.78 -44.30 20.71
C GLN A 466 1.06 -42.81 20.46
N LEU A 467 2.03 -42.50 19.61
CA LEU A 467 2.59 -41.16 19.41
C LEU A 467 1.98 -40.52 18.16
N PHE A 468 1.13 -39.51 18.33
CA PHE A 468 0.50 -38.81 17.20
C PHE A 468 1.44 -37.74 16.66
N ILE A 469 2.01 -36.93 17.56
CA ILE A 469 3.09 -35.97 17.26
C ILE A 469 4.16 -36.16 18.35
N PHE A 470 5.42 -36.34 17.95
CA PHE A 470 6.54 -36.53 18.88
C PHE A 470 7.84 -36.00 18.28
N ARG A 471 8.49 -35.01 18.92
CA ARG A 471 9.87 -34.62 18.58
C ARG A 471 10.81 -35.12 19.66
N GLY A 472 11.79 -35.94 19.29
CA GLY A 472 12.70 -36.51 20.27
C GLY A 472 13.78 -37.38 19.65
N LYS A 473 14.77 -37.74 20.47
CA LYS A 473 15.89 -38.57 20.02
C LYS A 473 15.42 -40.02 19.82
N ASN A 474 15.80 -40.61 18.68
CA ASN A 474 15.51 -42.00 18.33
C ASN A 474 15.79 -42.96 19.50
N GLY A 475 14.79 -43.77 19.88
CA GLY A 475 14.84 -44.71 21.01
C GLY A 475 14.86 -44.10 22.43
N ALA A 476 14.99 -42.77 22.59
CA ALA A 476 14.96 -42.14 23.91
C ALA A 476 13.52 -42.09 24.45
N ALA A 477 13.32 -42.40 25.73
CA ALA A 477 12.01 -42.54 26.37
C ALA A 477 11.26 -41.22 26.64
N TRP A 478 11.60 -40.18 25.89
CA TRP A 478 11.20 -38.79 26.13
C TRP A 478 11.55 -37.95 24.90
N GLY A 479 10.75 -36.92 24.67
CA GLY A 479 10.93 -35.95 23.60
C GLY A 479 10.87 -34.52 24.12
N SER A 480 11.22 -33.58 23.25
CA SER A 480 11.06 -32.14 23.40
C SER A 480 9.61 -31.79 23.72
N TYR A 481 8.69 -32.30 22.89
CA TYR A 481 7.24 -32.20 23.03
C TYR A 481 6.55 -33.43 22.45
N ILE A 482 5.28 -33.62 22.82
CA ILE A 482 4.50 -34.82 22.54
C ILE A 482 2.99 -34.54 22.60
N LEU A 483 2.25 -35.14 21.67
CA LEU A 483 0.80 -35.37 21.71
C LEU A 483 0.56 -36.86 21.43
N SER A 484 -0.07 -37.57 22.36
CA SER A 484 -0.14 -39.03 22.35
C SER A 484 -1.39 -39.59 23.03
N TYR A 485 -1.64 -40.88 22.80
CA TYR A 485 -2.37 -41.74 23.73
C TYR A 485 -1.36 -42.42 24.65
N GLY A 486 -1.56 -42.35 25.97
CA GLY A 486 -0.62 -42.84 26.98
C GLY A 486 0.63 -41.96 27.12
N GLY A 487 1.32 -42.10 28.25
CA GLY A 487 2.60 -41.42 28.52
C GLY A 487 3.82 -42.20 28.03
N THR A 488 5.00 -41.58 28.08
CA THR A 488 6.30 -42.27 27.96
C THR A 488 6.82 -42.70 29.34
N GLU A 489 7.87 -43.52 29.41
CA GLU A 489 8.31 -44.35 30.57
C GLU A 489 8.39 -43.70 31.97
N CYS A 490 8.32 -42.38 32.11
CA CYS A 490 8.17 -41.68 33.40
C CYS A 490 6.71 -41.58 33.89
N LEU A 491 5.74 -41.94 33.05
CA LEU A 491 4.31 -41.97 33.31
C LEU A 491 3.77 -43.31 32.78
N GLU A 492 3.19 -44.12 33.67
CA GLU A 492 2.55 -45.38 33.28
C GLU A 492 1.42 -45.13 32.26
N ASN A 493 1.12 -46.12 31.40
CA ASN A 493 0.01 -45.99 30.46
C ASN A 493 -1.33 -45.86 31.20
N ASN A 494 -1.78 -44.62 31.33
CA ASN A 494 -2.94 -44.18 32.10
C ASN A 494 -4.26 -44.24 31.32
N GLY A 495 -4.24 -44.75 30.07
CA GLY A 495 -5.45 -44.91 29.25
C GLY A 495 -6.03 -43.60 28.70
N LYS A 496 -5.28 -42.50 28.72
CA LYS A 496 -5.74 -41.13 28.40
C LYS A 496 -5.00 -40.53 27.21
N TYR A 497 -5.59 -39.52 26.58
CA TYR A 497 -4.83 -38.60 25.73
C TYR A 497 -3.89 -37.76 26.60
N TYR A 498 -2.75 -37.39 26.05
CA TYR A 498 -1.66 -36.74 26.77
C TYR A 498 -0.98 -35.70 25.87
N PHE A 499 -0.73 -34.52 26.44
CA PHE A 499 -0.05 -33.41 25.77
C PHE A 499 0.97 -32.78 26.71
N GLY A 500 2.16 -32.44 26.22
CA GLY A 500 3.19 -31.79 27.03
C GLY A 500 4.55 -31.68 26.39
N PHE A 501 5.50 -31.16 27.17
CA PHE A 501 6.88 -30.88 26.77
C PHE A 501 7.87 -31.04 27.94
N ARG A 502 9.17 -30.90 27.65
CA ARG A 502 10.24 -30.91 28.65
C ARG A 502 11.16 -29.71 28.50
N THR A 503 11.65 -29.20 29.63
CA THR A 503 12.72 -28.19 29.68
C THR A 503 14.10 -28.84 29.70
N GLU A 504 15.14 -28.08 29.34
CA GLU A 504 16.53 -28.56 29.43
C GLU A 504 16.91 -28.92 30.87
N GLY A 505 17.68 -30.00 31.05
CA GLY A 505 18.08 -30.51 32.37
C GLY A 505 16.94 -31.09 33.23
N GLY A 506 15.71 -31.17 32.70
CA GLY A 506 14.54 -31.65 33.41
C GLY A 506 14.65 -33.10 33.91
N SER A 507 13.97 -33.39 35.02
CA SER A 507 13.85 -34.76 35.55
C SER A 507 12.79 -35.57 34.79
N CYS A 508 12.34 -36.71 35.34
CA CYS A 508 11.29 -37.51 34.72
C CYS A 508 9.96 -36.74 34.52
N ALA A 509 9.68 -35.74 35.36
CA ALA A 509 8.49 -34.90 35.27
C ALA A 509 8.54 -33.99 34.02
N ALA A 510 7.72 -34.32 33.02
CA ALA A 510 7.43 -33.45 31.90
C ALA A 510 6.33 -32.44 32.30
N GLN A 511 6.42 -31.22 31.77
CA GLN A 511 5.32 -30.26 31.82
C GLN A 511 4.18 -30.85 30.99
N SER A 512 3.04 -31.19 31.60
CA SER A 512 2.07 -32.05 30.93
C SER A 512 0.65 -31.98 31.49
N VAL A 513 -0.29 -32.30 30.60
CA VAL A 513 -1.72 -32.46 30.87
C VAL A 513 -2.21 -33.79 30.28
N SER A 514 -3.12 -34.47 30.97
CA SER A 514 -3.80 -35.68 30.47
C SER A 514 -5.31 -35.45 30.42
N SER A 515 -6.01 -36.10 29.49
CA SER A 515 -7.47 -36.02 29.40
C SER A 515 -8.15 -36.53 30.68
N THR A 516 -9.33 -36.00 31.00
CA THR A 516 -10.12 -36.39 32.19
C THR A 516 -10.74 -37.78 32.02
N ALA A 517 -11.35 -38.04 30.87
CA ALA A 517 -11.82 -39.36 30.44
C ALA A 517 -10.69 -40.20 29.81
N GLY A 518 -10.95 -41.51 29.68
CA GLY A 518 -10.11 -42.41 28.86
C GLY A 518 -10.41 -42.26 27.36
N VAL A 519 -9.55 -42.83 26.53
CA VAL A 519 -9.62 -42.72 25.06
C VAL A 519 -10.80 -43.48 24.45
N ILE A 520 -11.42 -42.87 23.45
CA ILE A 520 -12.46 -43.46 22.60
C ILE A 520 -11.79 -44.15 21.42
N THR A 521 -12.15 -45.41 21.15
CA THR A 521 -11.72 -46.13 19.94
C THR A 521 -12.86 -46.29 18.95
N ASN A 522 -12.51 -46.43 17.67
CA ASN A 522 -13.43 -46.61 16.55
C ASN A 522 -14.39 -45.42 16.33
N GLN A 523 -13.92 -44.21 16.66
CA GLN A 523 -14.56 -42.92 16.35
C GLN A 523 -13.47 -41.90 16.00
N TRP A 524 -13.83 -40.90 15.20
CA TRP A 524 -12.99 -39.74 14.94
C TRP A 524 -13.03 -38.79 16.15
N VAL A 525 -11.86 -38.33 16.59
CA VAL A 525 -11.68 -37.40 17.71
C VAL A 525 -10.67 -36.32 17.30
N HIS A 526 -11.09 -35.05 17.31
CA HIS A 526 -10.17 -33.92 17.21
C HIS A 526 -9.46 -33.73 18.54
N LEU A 527 -8.14 -33.67 18.51
CA LEU A 527 -7.30 -33.37 19.67
C LEU A 527 -6.53 -32.10 19.37
N ALA A 528 -6.53 -31.19 20.34
CA ALA A 528 -5.67 -30.02 20.26
C ALA A 528 -5.02 -29.74 21.62
N GLY A 529 -3.82 -29.18 21.59
CA GLY A 529 -3.08 -28.79 22.78
C GLY A 529 -2.52 -27.39 22.60
N THR A 530 -2.64 -26.52 23.60
CA THR A 530 -2.11 -25.14 23.53
C THR A 530 -1.24 -24.87 24.76
N TYR A 531 -0.15 -24.12 24.58
CA TYR A 531 0.77 -23.68 25.62
C TYR A 531 0.97 -22.16 25.55
N ASP A 532 0.69 -21.48 26.66
CA ASP A 532 0.73 -19.99 26.76
C ASP A 532 1.99 -19.44 27.47
N GLY A 533 2.91 -20.32 27.87
CA GLY A 533 4.09 -19.99 28.69
C GLY A 533 3.89 -20.19 30.21
N SER A 534 2.64 -20.44 30.64
CA SER A 534 2.21 -20.63 32.04
C SER A 534 1.28 -21.85 32.23
N ASN A 535 0.57 -22.29 31.20
CA ASN A 535 -0.43 -23.34 31.23
C ASN A 535 -0.42 -24.16 29.94
N LEU A 536 -0.51 -25.49 30.08
CA LEU A 536 -0.90 -26.41 29.01
C LEU A 536 -2.40 -26.66 29.09
N LYS A 537 -3.12 -26.41 28.00
CA LYS A 537 -4.51 -26.84 27.80
C LYS A 537 -4.53 -28.06 26.85
N LEU A 538 -5.47 -28.98 27.06
CA LEU A 538 -5.78 -30.11 26.17
C LEU A 538 -7.27 -30.13 25.88
N TYR A 539 -7.62 -30.13 24.60
CA TYR A 539 -8.98 -30.09 24.08
C TYR A 539 -9.32 -31.40 23.39
N VAL A 540 -10.59 -31.79 23.45
CA VAL A 540 -11.14 -32.99 22.82
C VAL A 540 -12.43 -32.59 22.13
N ASN A 541 -12.51 -32.78 20.81
CA ASN A 541 -13.60 -32.33 19.94
C ASN A 541 -13.91 -30.82 20.12
N GLY A 542 -12.87 -29.98 20.08
CA GLY A 542 -12.97 -28.53 20.20
C GLY A 542 -13.16 -28.00 21.62
N VAL A 543 -13.67 -28.83 22.53
CA VAL A 543 -13.95 -28.44 23.92
C VAL A 543 -12.73 -28.67 24.81
N LEU A 544 -12.40 -27.69 25.66
CA LEU A 544 -11.34 -27.80 26.66
C LEU A 544 -11.63 -28.99 27.61
N ASN A 545 -10.77 -30.01 27.59
CA ASN A 545 -10.96 -31.25 28.32
C ASN A 545 -10.22 -31.27 29.67
N ASN A 546 -9.03 -30.66 29.72
CA ASN A 546 -8.25 -30.45 30.95
C ASN A 546 -7.17 -29.36 30.75
N SER A 547 -6.62 -28.85 31.84
CA SER A 547 -5.43 -27.98 31.83
C SER A 547 -4.48 -28.28 33.00
N ALA A 548 -3.22 -27.87 32.86
CA ALA A 548 -2.20 -27.96 33.90
C ALA A 548 -1.19 -26.81 33.78
N SER A 549 -0.80 -26.20 34.90
CA SER A 549 0.25 -25.17 34.89
C SER A 549 1.60 -25.76 34.46
N ALA A 550 2.34 -25.01 33.66
CA ALA A 550 3.60 -25.41 33.03
C ALA A 550 4.53 -24.19 32.89
N SER A 551 5.84 -24.41 32.81
CA SER A 551 6.80 -23.29 32.76
C SER A 551 8.09 -23.66 32.03
N GLY A 552 8.67 -22.68 31.35
CA GLY A 552 9.86 -22.85 30.51
C GLY A 552 9.51 -23.36 29.12
N ASN A 553 10.52 -23.67 28.31
CA ASN A 553 10.34 -23.94 26.88
C ASN A 553 10.74 -25.39 26.56
N PRO A 554 10.17 -26.02 25.51
CA PRO A 554 10.69 -27.25 24.93
C PRO A 554 12.21 -27.20 24.71
N TYR A 555 12.95 -28.17 25.25
CA TYR A 555 14.38 -28.32 24.99
C TYR A 555 14.56 -28.79 23.54
N ASP A 556 15.48 -28.19 22.77
CA ASP A 556 15.78 -28.74 21.45
C ASP A 556 16.59 -30.04 21.59
N SER A 557 16.07 -31.12 21.03
CA SER A 557 16.77 -32.41 20.92
C SER A 557 17.65 -32.53 19.68
N GLY A 558 17.69 -31.53 18.79
CA GLY A 558 18.35 -31.59 17.48
C GLY A 558 17.88 -32.78 16.63
N SER A 559 16.65 -33.22 16.84
CA SER A 559 16.08 -34.47 16.28
C SER A 559 14.83 -34.17 15.48
N ALA A 560 14.51 -35.04 14.53
CA ALA A 560 13.30 -34.96 13.71
C ALA A 560 12.01 -34.90 14.55
N MET A 561 10.97 -34.28 13.99
CA MET A 561 9.60 -34.49 14.43
C MET A 561 9.06 -35.74 13.75
N TYR A 562 8.37 -36.58 14.52
CA TYR A 562 7.78 -37.83 14.06
C TYR A 562 6.27 -37.82 14.25
N ILE A 563 5.58 -38.52 13.35
CA ILE A 563 4.14 -38.79 13.39
C ILE A 563 3.97 -40.32 13.29
N GLY A 564 3.12 -40.90 14.14
CA GLY A 564 2.79 -42.33 14.15
C GLY A 564 3.68 -43.22 15.04
N SER A 565 4.99 -42.95 15.13
CA SER A 565 5.93 -43.68 16.01
C SER A 565 7.30 -42.98 16.07
N ASP A 566 8.13 -43.30 17.06
CA ASP A 566 9.48 -42.73 17.30
C ASP A 566 10.59 -43.22 16.34
N SER A 567 10.25 -43.34 15.05
CA SER A 567 10.92 -44.10 13.97
C SER A 567 10.54 -45.59 13.88
N GLY A 568 9.29 -45.94 14.22
CA GLY A 568 8.75 -47.29 13.98
C GLY A 568 9.23 -48.35 14.98
N THR A 569 9.70 -47.95 16.16
CA THR A 569 10.25 -48.89 17.17
C THR A 569 9.40 -49.00 18.42
N ARG A 570 8.71 -47.92 18.81
CA ARG A 570 7.84 -47.82 19.98
C ARG A 570 6.82 -46.71 19.75
N GLY A 571 5.72 -46.74 20.51
CA GLY A 571 4.70 -45.69 20.42
C GLY A 571 3.89 -45.76 19.13
N THR A 572 3.76 -46.94 18.53
CA THR A 572 3.18 -47.17 17.20
C THR A 572 1.66 -47.03 17.21
N VAL A 573 1.15 -46.02 16.52
CA VAL A 573 -0.29 -45.78 16.33
C VAL A 573 -0.95 -46.98 15.63
N ASN A 574 -2.09 -47.43 16.16
CA ASN A 574 -2.95 -48.43 15.55
C ASN A 574 -4.30 -47.78 15.25
N GLY A 575 -4.46 -47.34 14.00
CA GLY A 575 -5.54 -46.43 13.64
C GLY A 575 -5.18 -45.52 12.46
N ARG A 576 -5.79 -44.34 12.45
CA ARG A 576 -5.63 -43.32 11.41
C ARG A 576 -5.43 -41.92 12.00
N LEU A 577 -4.72 -41.07 11.26
CA LEU A 577 -4.49 -39.65 11.58
C LEU A 577 -4.82 -38.78 10.36
N ASP A 578 -5.31 -37.56 10.58
CA ASP A 578 -5.72 -36.61 9.55
C ASP A 578 -5.59 -35.15 10.05
N GLU A 579 -5.59 -34.16 9.14
CA GLU A 579 -5.59 -32.71 9.42
C GLU A 579 -4.56 -32.29 10.52
N ILE A 580 -3.28 -32.52 10.26
CA ILE A 580 -2.19 -32.33 11.24
C ILE A 580 -1.65 -30.90 11.19
N LYS A 581 -1.73 -30.17 12.31
CA LYS A 581 -1.37 -28.74 12.42
C LYS A 581 -0.51 -28.44 13.64
N VAL A 582 0.39 -27.47 13.50
CA VAL A 582 1.31 -27.01 14.56
C VAL A 582 1.37 -25.47 14.52
N TYR A 583 1.57 -24.84 15.67
CA TYR A 583 1.54 -23.39 15.82
C TYR A 583 2.66 -22.96 16.79
N ASN A 584 3.30 -21.82 16.57
CA ASN A 584 4.25 -21.16 17.50
C ASN A 584 3.53 -20.23 18.51
N ARG A 585 2.20 -20.27 18.54
CA ARG A 585 1.31 -19.40 19.33
C ARG A 585 0.29 -20.18 20.14
N VAL A 586 -0.49 -19.45 20.94
CA VAL A 586 -1.70 -19.96 21.60
C VAL A 586 -2.88 -19.83 20.64
N LEU A 587 -3.44 -20.93 20.16
CA LEU A 587 -4.76 -20.87 19.53
C LEU A 587 -5.80 -20.52 20.60
N SER A 588 -6.71 -19.61 20.27
CA SER A 588 -7.85 -19.29 21.11
C SER A 588 -8.82 -20.48 21.21
N ASP A 589 -9.63 -20.49 22.27
CA ASP A 589 -10.66 -21.53 22.45
C ASP A 589 -11.66 -21.54 21.26
N THR A 590 -11.88 -20.39 20.61
CA THR A 590 -12.69 -20.23 19.40
C THR A 590 -12.07 -20.91 18.18
N GLU A 591 -10.79 -20.69 17.89
CA GLU A 591 -10.10 -21.30 16.74
C GLU A 591 -9.97 -22.83 16.92
N ILE A 592 -9.79 -23.29 18.16
CA ILE A 592 -9.80 -24.73 18.49
C ILE A 592 -11.18 -25.35 18.24
N ALA A 593 -12.27 -24.61 18.50
CA ALA A 593 -13.63 -25.05 18.16
C ALA A 593 -13.87 -25.03 16.64
N GLN A 594 -13.39 -24.02 15.91
CA GLN A 594 -13.48 -23.96 14.45
C GLN A 594 -12.74 -25.13 13.78
N LEU A 595 -11.55 -25.51 14.26
CA LEU A 595 -10.82 -26.71 13.80
C LEU A 595 -11.55 -28.03 14.08
N ALA A 596 -12.50 -28.05 15.03
CA ALA A 596 -13.29 -29.23 15.39
C ALA A 596 -14.65 -29.31 14.66
N ASN A 597 -15.24 -28.19 14.24
CA ASN A 597 -16.64 -28.11 13.78
C ASN A 597 -16.85 -28.45 12.29
N LEU A 598 -16.08 -29.40 11.74
CA LEU A 598 -16.14 -29.77 10.31
C LEU A 598 -17.43 -30.51 9.85
N ASN A 599 -18.42 -30.77 10.73
CA ASN A 599 -19.58 -31.63 10.46
C ASN A 599 -20.88 -31.31 11.25
N SER A 600 -21.20 -30.05 11.54
CA SER A 600 -22.55 -29.65 12.01
C SER A 600 -23.12 -28.52 11.14
N VAL A 601 -24.45 -28.38 11.05
CA VAL A 601 -25.12 -27.62 9.97
C VAL A 601 -26.11 -26.62 10.55
N CYS A 602 -25.59 -25.43 10.86
CA CYS A 602 -26.39 -24.38 11.48
C CYS A 602 -27.43 -23.76 10.52
N GLY A 603 -28.64 -23.55 11.04
CA GLY A 603 -29.76 -22.90 10.39
C GLY A 603 -30.78 -23.85 9.75
N ASP A 604 -30.86 -25.12 10.18
CA ASP A 604 -31.75 -26.13 9.58
C ASP A 604 -33.05 -26.38 10.37
N GLY A 605 -33.12 -25.91 11.62
CA GLY A 605 -34.25 -26.04 12.53
C GLY A 605 -34.08 -27.15 13.58
N VAL A 606 -32.96 -27.89 13.54
CA VAL A 606 -32.68 -29.04 14.40
C VAL A 606 -31.34 -28.87 15.09
N LYS A 607 -31.38 -28.54 16.38
CA LYS A 607 -30.19 -28.46 17.22
C LYS A 607 -29.52 -29.85 17.39
N GLU A 608 -28.41 -30.10 16.73
CA GLU A 608 -27.65 -31.35 16.73
C GLU A 608 -26.21 -31.18 17.27
N GLY A 609 -25.49 -32.30 17.42
CA GLY A 609 -24.05 -32.30 17.74
C GLY A 609 -23.65 -31.52 19.01
N ILE A 610 -22.92 -30.42 18.81
CA ILE A 610 -22.31 -29.55 19.84
C ILE A 610 -22.95 -28.15 19.90
N GLU A 611 -23.99 -27.92 19.11
CA GLU A 611 -24.62 -26.62 18.90
C GLU A 611 -25.21 -26.05 20.20
N GLN A 612 -25.21 -24.72 20.36
CA GLN A 612 -25.75 -24.04 21.54
C GLN A 612 -27.18 -23.56 21.31
N CYS A 613 -27.49 -23.19 20.08
CA CYS A 613 -28.82 -22.89 19.56
C CYS A 613 -28.91 -23.39 18.11
N ASP A 614 -30.13 -23.47 17.59
CA ASP A 614 -30.46 -23.42 16.17
C ASP A 614 -31.89 -22.83 16.12
N ASP A 615 -32.16 -21.89 15.22
CA ASP A 615 -33.48 -21.27 15.03
C ASP A 615 -34.02 -21.38 13.59
N GLY A 616 -33.43 -22.26 12.78
CA GLY A 616 -33.90 -22.58 11.42
C GLY A 616 -33.61 -21.53 10.36
N ASN A 617 -32.58 -20.71 10.57
CA ASN A 617 -32.24 -19.59 9.69
C ASN A 617 -30.73 -19.28 9.67
N GLN A 618 -30.29 -18.36 8.80
CA GLN A 618 -28.86 -18.01 8.63
C GLN A 618 -28.60 -16.49 8.72
N ILE A 619 -29.37 -15.79 9.55
CA ILE A 619 -29.19 -14.38 9.90
C ILE A 619 -28.31 -14.31 11.15
N ASN A 620 -27.04 -13.97 10.97
CA ASN A 620 -26.01 -14.02 12.00
C ASN A 620 -26.23 -13.09 13.22
N THR A 621 -27.31 -12.30 13.25
CA THR A 621 -27.54 -11.16 14.16
C THR A 621 -28.86 -11.23 14.93
N ASP A 622 -29.59 -12.36 14.91
CA ASP A 622 -30.87 -12.52 15.61
C ASP A 622 -30.80 -13.33 16.92
N SER A 623 -31.29 -14.57 16.98
CA SER A 623 -31.33 -15.40 18.19
C SER A 623 -30.23 -16.46 18.25
N CYS A 624 -29.60 -16.75 17.11
CA CYS A 624 -28.48 -17.67 16.99
C CYS A 624 -27.48 -17.16 15.94
N THR A 625 -26.18 -17.29 16.20
CA THR A 625 -25.17 -17.00 15.17
C THR A 625 -25.11 -18.15 14.16
N ASN A 626 -24.63 -17.88 12.95
CA ASN A 626 -24.44 -18.87 11.88
C ASN A 626 -23.38 -19.95 12.22
N TYR A 627 -22.71 -19.82 13.38
CA TYR A 627 -21.81 -20.81 13.98
C TYR A 627 -22.48 -21.60 15.12
N CYS A 628 -23.80 -21.44 15.29
CA CYS A 628 -24.65 -22.07 16.30
C CYS A 628 -24.24 -21.78 17.75
N GLY A 629 -23.73 -20.56 17.98
CA GLY A 629 -23.52 -19.96 19.29
C GLY A 629 -24.60 -18.94 19.63
N THR A 630 -24.89 -18.73 20.92
CA THR A 630 -25.76 -17.62 21.33
C THR A 630 -25.02 -16.28 21.15
N PRO A 631 -25.65 -15.23 20.60
CA PRO A 631 -25.01 -13.93 20.38
C PRO A 631 -24.41 -13.33 21.66
N LYS A 632 -23.25 -12.69 21.54
CA LYS A 632 -22.55 -11.97 22.62
C LYS A 632 -21.66 -10.86 22.04
N CYS A 633 -21.43 -9.78 22.79
CA CYS A 633 -20.33 -8.87 22.49
C CYS A 633 -18.98 -9.61 22.57
N GLY A 634 -18.09 -9.36 21.61
CA GLY A 634 -16.82 -10.07 21.44
C GLY A 634 -16.96 -11.40 20.70
N ASP A 635 -17.75 -11.44 19.63
CA ASP A 635 -17.80 -12.57 18.68
C ASP A 635 -17.58 -12.21 17.20
N SER A 636 -17.14 -10.98 16.93
CA SER A 636 -16.90 -10.40 15.60
C SER A 636 -18.18 -10.03 14.83
N ILE A 637 -19.35 -10.02 15.49
CA ILE A 637 -20.64 -9.87 14.83
C ILE A 637 -21.46 -8.79 15.54
N ILE A 638 -21.52 -7.57 14.99
CA ILE A 638 -22.30 -6.47 15.57
C ILE A 638 -23.80 -6.82 15.61
N GLN A 639 -24.34 -7.02 16.81
CA GLN A 639 -25.72 -7.45 17.08
C GLN A 639 -26.68 -6.26 17.31
N SER A 640 -27.97 -6.57 17.45
CA SER A 640 -29.04 -5.58 17.66
C SER A 640 -29.00 -4.96 19.07
N GLY A 641 -28.11 -3.97 19.25
CA GLY A 641 -27.89 -3.25 20.51
C GLY A 641 -26.47 -2.69 20.65
N GLU A 642 -25.57 -3.09 19.76
CA GLU A 642 -24.13 -2.82 19.81
C GLU A 642 -23.75 -1.64 18.91
N GLN A 643 -22.63 -0.96 19.22
CA GLN A 643 -22.14 0.19 18.45
C GLN A 643 -20.86 -0.13 17.64
N CYS A 644 -20.15 -1.18 18.06
CA CYS A 644 -19.02 -1.81 17.39
C CYS A 644 -18.85 -3.22 18.01
N ASP A 645 -18.10 -4.10 17.37
CA ASP A 645 -17.56 -5.36 17.90
C ASP A 645 -16.29 -5.62 17.07
N ASP A 646 -15.15 -5.89 17.70
CA ASP A 646 -13.87 -6.10 17.01
C ASP A 646 -13.34 -7.54 17.13
N GLY A 647 -14.20 -8.50 17.51
CA GLY A 647 -13.88 -9.94 17.57
C GLY A 647 -12.96 -10.36 18.71
N ASN A 648 -12.23 -9.38 19.24
CA ASN A 648 -11.81 -9.34 20.61
C ASN A 648 -12.63 -8.27 21.34
N LEU A 649 -11.99 -7.51 22.24
CA LEU A 649 -12.67 -6.97 23.39
C LEU A 649 -11.78 -5.98 24.20
N PHE A 650 -10.89 -5.14 23.62
CA PHE A 650 -9.89 -4.33 24.38
C PHE A 650 -10.41 -2.96 24.91
N GLU A 651 -9.70 -2.36 25.88
CA GLU A 651 -9.72 -0.91 26.17
C GLU A 651 -8.49 -0.34 25.46
N GLY A 652 -8.68 0.62 24.56
CA GLY A 652 -7.65 1.26 23.76
C GLY A 652 -7.40 0.65 22.37
N ASP A 653 -8.02 -0.47 21.98
CA ASP A 653 -7.86 -1.06 20.64
C ASP A 653 -9.00 -0.78 19.66
N GLY A 654 -10.09 -0.11 20.07
CA GLY A 654 -11.16 0.31 19.17
C GLY A 654 -12.57 0.14 19.73
N CYS A 655 -12.88 -1.04 20.29
CA CYS A 655 -14.22 -1.34 20.82
C CYS A 655 -14.20 -2.00 22.20
N ASN A 656 -14.59 -1.24 23.23
CA ASN A 656 -14.70 -1.80 24.56
C ASN A 656 -15.94 -2.74 24.66
N PRO A 657 -15.85 -3.97 25.24
CA PRO A 657 -16.92 -4.96 25.51
C PRO A 657 -18.28 -4.56 26.11
N MET A 658 -18.60 -3.28 26.26
CA MET A 658 -20.00 -2.86 26.16
C MET A 658 -20.47 -2.74 24.70
N CYS A 659 -19.59 -3.15 23.78
CA CYS A 659 -19.66 -2.97 22.35
C CYS A 659 -19.83 -1.47 21.99
N LYS A 660 -18.85 -0.66 22.46
CA LYS A 660 -18.83 0.82 22.32
C LYS A 660 -17.45 1.38 21.96
N THR A 661 -17.48 2.42 21.14
CA THR A 661 -16.29 3.13 20.63
C THR A 661 -15.64 4.06 21.68
N GLU A 662 -14.33 4.26 21.55
CA GLU A 662 -13.48 4.99 22.51
C GLU A 662 -13.08 6.41 22.03
N SER A 663 -12.27 7.16 22.80
CA SER A 663 -11.98 8.58 22.49
C SER A 663 -10.75 9.18 23.23
N CYS A 664 -9.94 9.93 22.47
CA CYS A 664 -8.75 10.69 22.89
C CYS A 664 -8.91 11.51 24.19
N GLY A 665 -7.79 11.68 24.90
CA GLY A 665 -7.63 12.64 26.00
C GLY A 665 -7.98 12.10 27.40
N ASN A 666 -8.15 10.79 27.49
CA ASN A 666 -8.48 10.01 28.69
C ASN A 666 -7.26 9.70 29.60
N ASN A 667 -6.02 9.85 29.12
CA ASN A 667 -4.75 9.36 29.70
C ASN A 667 -4.54 7.83 29.61
N ILE A 668 -5.16 7.18 28.63
CA ILE A 668 -4.97 5.78 28.24
C ILE A 668 -4.31 5.78 26.84
N CYS A 669 -3.62 4.69 26.47
CA CYS A 669 -2.97 4.55 25.17
C CYS A 669 -3.97 4.04 24.13
N ASP A 670 -4.75 4.95 23.53
CA ASP A 670 -5.73 4.64 22.49
C ASP A 670 -5.03 4.29 21.14
N TYR A 671 -4.63 3.03 20.93
CA TYR A 671 -3.93 2.56 19.73
C TYR A 671 -4.74 2.76 18.44
N HIS A 672 -6.06 2.63 18.47
CA HIS A 672 -6.90 2.70 17.25
C HIS A 672 -7.07 4.12 16.67
N LEU A 673 -6.65 5.17 17.38
CA LEU A 673 -6.87 6.56 16.95
C LEU A 673 -5.80 7.05 15.94
N ILE A 674 -4.92 6.16 15.48
CA ILE A 674 -4.09 6.32 14.28
C ILE A 674 -4.60 5.34 13.21
N GLN A 675 -5.56 5.76 12.39
CA GLN A 675 -6.11 4.90 11.34
C GLN A 675 -5.04 4.50 10.30
N GLY A 676 -4.99 3.20 9.98
CA GLY A 676 -4.26 2.68 8.80
C GLY A 676 -2.89 2.05 9.05
N VAL A 677 -2.52 1.68 10.28
CA VAL A 677 -1.20 1.10 10.58
C VAL A 677 -1.30 -0.26 11.29
N TYR A 678 -1.03 -1.34 10.55
CA TYR A 678 -0.51 -2.60 11.11
C TYR A 678 1.01 -2.64 10.87
N VAL A 679 1.80 -2.69 11.95
CA VAL A 679 3.23 -3.04 11.87
C VAL A 679 3.39 -4.44 12.45
N ALA A 680 4.16 -5.30 11.77
CA ALA A 680 4.56 -6.59 12.32
C ALA A 680 5.44 -6.40 13.57
N GLU A 681 5.58 -7.47 14.37
CA GLU A 681 5.94 -7.37 15.79
C GLU A 681 7.22 -6.58 16.13
N SER A 682 7.15 -5.94 17.30
CA SER A 682 8.22 -5.28 18.08
C SER A 682 8.60 -3.82 17.76
N SER A 683 8.44 -2.97 18.79
CA SER A 683 9.07 -1.65 18.99
C SER A 683 8.55 -0.40 18.27
N LEU A 684 7.23 -0.23 18.11
CA LEU A 684 6.67 1.13 18.25
C LEU A 684 6.66 1.50 19.74
N THR A 685 7.42 2.53 20.14
CA THR A 685 7.28 3.16 21.47
C THR A 685 6.70 4.56 21.33
N CYS A 686 5.39 4.70 21.60
CA CYS A 686 4.73 6.00 21.55
C CYS A 686 5.31 6.96 22.61
N SER A 687 5.56 8.20 22.22
CA SER A 687 5.80 9.30 23.16
C SER A 687 4.46 9.92 23.55
N GLN A 688 4.33 10.29 24.83
CA GLN A 688 3.05 10.70 25.45
C GLN A 688 2.29 11.77 24.62
N ASP A 689 0.96 11.66 24.61
CA ASP A 689 0.01 12.52 23.90
C ASP A 689 0.11 12.53 22.35
N CYS A 690 0.33 11.34 21.75
CA CYS A 690 0.08 11.03 20.32
C CYS A 690 0.71 11.98 19.28
N GLN A 691 1.83 12.63 19.62
CA GLN A 691 2.42 13.74 18.83
C GLN A 691 3.61 13.36 17.93
N ASN A 692 4.18 12.15 18.06
CA ASN A 692 5.34 11.75 17.26
C ASN A 692 5.27 10.25 16.92
N ALA A 693 5.29 9.89 15.64
CA ALA A 693 5.63 8.54 15.21
C ALA A 693 7.15 8.41 14.93
N VAL A 694 7.68 7.21 15.22
CA VAL A 694 9.06 6.80 14.99
C VAL A 694 9.03 5.51 14.20
N VAL A 695 9.86 5.38 13.16
CA VAL A 695 9.98 4.15 12.37
C VAL A 695 11.42 3.62 12.42
N TYR A 696 11.51 2.31 12.54
CA TYR A 696 12.73 1.53 12.69
C TYR A 696 12.95 0.63 11.46
N GLY A 697 14.20 0.52 11.02
CA GLY A 697 14.66 -0.39 9.99
C GLY A 697 14.78 -1.84 10.44
N THR A 698 15.02 -2.71 9.46
CA THR A 698 15.41 -4.11 9.68
C THR A 698 16.90 -4.29 9.38
N GLU A 699 17.60 -5.23 10.04
CA GLU A 699 19.05 -5.46 9.85
C GLU A 699 19.38 -5.69 8.36
N GLY A 700 19.95 -4.70 7.65
CA GLY A 700 19.87 -4.70 6.19
C GLY A 700 20.60 -3.59 5.44
N SER A 701 20.02 -3.17 4.32
CA SER A 701 20.40 -1.97 3.55
C SER A 701 19.09 -1.42 3.01
N ASP A 702 18.36 -0.75 3.89
CA ASP A 702 16.98 -0.32 3.66
C ASP A 702 16.95 1.02 2.91
N LEU A 703 15.94 1.19 2.04
CA LEU A 703 15.60 2.46 1.40
C LEU A 703 14.38 3.06 2.12
N PHE A 704 14.60 4.09 2.93
CA PHE A 704 13.54 4.87 3.58
C PHE A 704 13.26 6.12 2.75
N GLN A 705 12.10 6.18 2.10
CA GLN A 705 11.64 7.36 1.38
C GLN A 705 10.45 7.97 2.12
N VAL A 706 10.45 9.28 2.35
CA VAL A 706 9.36 10.01 3.01
C VAL A 706 8.86 11.11 2.11
N HIS A 707 7.58 11.10 1.79
CA HIS A 707 6.92 12.07 0.93
C HIS A 707 5.53 12.40 1.50
N ASP A 708 5.16 13.68 1.60
CA ASP A 708 3.90 14.14 2.21
C ASP A 708 3.62 13.59 3.64
N ARG A 709 4.70 13.35 4.40
CA ARG A 709 4.74 12.66 5.72
C ARG A 709 4.42 11.15 5.69
N LYS A 710 4.19 10.57 4.51
CA LYS A 710 4.09 9.11 4.31
C LYS A 710 5.46 8.50 4.09
N ILE A 711 5.76 7.41 4.79
CA ILE A 711 6.91 6.54 4.50
C ILE A 711 6.60 5.60 3.34
N PHE A 712 7.67 5.22 2.63
CA PHE A 712 7.79 4.05 1.77
C PHE A 712 9.12 3.37 2.14
N VAL A 713 9.09 2.06 2.43
CA VAL A 713 10.30 1.24 2.63
C VAL A 713 10.45 0.30 1.45
N ASN A 714 11.66 0.12 0.94
CA ASN A 714 11.95 -0.78 -0.19
C ASN A 714 13.18 -1.65 0.07
N ASP A 715 13.00 -2.64 0.94
CA ASP A 715 13.87 -3.81 1.07
C ASP A 715 13.74 -4.71 -0.17
N ILE A 716 14.82 -5.43 -0.51
CA ILE A 716 14.94 -6.40 -1.60
C ILE A 716 13.87 -7.52 -1.49
N GLU A 717 13.34 -7.77 -0.28
CA GLU A 717 12.28 -8.76 -0.01
C GLU A 717 10.84 -8.19 0.05
N LYS A 718 10.59 -6.98 -0.45
CA LYS A 718 9.25 -6.35 -0.61
C LYS A 718 8.42 -6.20 0.68
N ARG A 719 8.61 -5.10 1.43
CA ARG A 719 7.66 -4.66 2.48
C ARG A 719 7.18 -3.23 2.23
N ASN A 720 6.02 -3.09 1.58
CA ASN A 720 5.32 -1.81 1.42
C ASN A 720 4.81 -1.30 2.78
N VAL A 721 5.64 -0.55 3.52
CA VAL A 721 5.19 0.18 4.71
C VAL A 721 4.76 1.58 4.30
N VAL A 722 3.48 1.89 4.52
CA VAL A 722 2.93 3.26 4.48
C VAL A 722 2.47 3.61 5.89
N SER A 723 2.92 4.74 6.43
CA SER A 723 2.54 5.22 7.76
C SER A 723 2.23 6.71 7.75
N GLY A 724 1.46 7.19 8.74
CA GLY A 724 1.13 8.61 8.94
C GLY A 724 2.29 9.44 9.51
N GLU A 725 1.99 10.56 10.19
CA GLU A 725 2.98 11.60 10.54
C GLU A 725 4.22 11.12 11.33
N VAL A 726 5.28 10.76 10.61
CA VAL A 726 6.59 10.47 11.19
C VAL A 726 7.37 11.75 11.45
N LEU A 727 8.10 11.74 12.58
CA LEU A 727 9.06 12.79 12.97
C LEU A 727 10.44 12.22 13.31
N THR A 728 10.65 10.90 13.24
CA THR A 728 11.97 10.27 13.42
C THR A 728 12.08 8.95 12.63
N LEU A 729 13.16 8.82 11.87
CA LEU A 729 13.61 7.60 11.19
C LEU A 729 14.82 7.00 11.92
N ASN A 730 14.97 5.67 11.90
CA ASN A 730 16.07 4.97 12.54
C ASN A 730 16.45 3.69 11.77
N GLY A 731 17.62 3.65 11.12
CA GLY A 731 18.08 2.51 10.31
C GLY A 731 18.45 1.26 11.11
N GLN A 732 18.80 1.42 12.39
CA GLN A 732 19.42 0.41 13.27
C GLN A 732 20.84 0.00 12.86
N GLY A 733 21.05 -0.52 11.65
CA GLY A 733 22.38 -0.93 11.19
C GLY A 733 22.38 -1.66 9.85
N GLY A 734 23.33 -1.27 9.00
CA GLY A 734 23.25 -1.48 7.56
C GLY A 734 23.86 -0.32 6.78
N ASN A 735 23.94 -0.36 5.45
CA ASN A 735 24.22 0.87 4.70
C ASN A 735 22.91 1.34 4.06
N ASP A 736 22.22 2.24 4.73
CA ASP A 736 20.86 2.65 4.40
C ASP A 736 20.82 3.89 3.50
N ILE A 737 19.64 4.14 2.91
CA ILE A 737 19.36 5.33 2.13
C ILE A 737 18.10 6.01 2.67
N PHE A 738 18.28 7.16 3.32
CA PHE A 738 17.20 8.01 3.83
C PHE A 738 16.89 9.14 2.84
N ILE A 739 15.61 9.36 2.54
CA ILE A 739 15.11 10.43 1.66
C ILE A 739 13.96 11.14 2.38
N THR A 740 14.16 12.39 2.81
CA THR A 740 13.16 13.17 3.56
C THR A 740 12.83 14.52 2.89
N VAL A 741 13.32 14.76 1.68
CA VAL A 741 13.22 16.05 0.97
C VAL A 741 11.77 16.54 0.84
N GLY A 742 11.39 17.54 1.66
CA GLY A 742 10.05 18.11 1.69
C GLY A 742 9.04 17.41 2.62
N ALA A 743 9.44 16.41 3.40
CA ALA A 743 8.59 15.61 4.29
C ALA A 743 8.18 16.31 5.61
N GLY A 744 8.33 17.64 5.70
CA GLY A 744 8.36 18.35 6.98
C GLY A 744 9.64 18.06 7.76
N THR A 745 9.73 18.55 9.00
CA THR A 745 10.95 18.45 9.81
C THR A 745 11.16 17.05 10.41
N GLN A 746 12.12 16.31 9.87
CA GLN A 746 12.49 14.97 10.31
C GLN A 746 13.74 14.95 11.21
N LYS A 747 13.83 13.89 12.03
CA LYS A 747 15.07 13.45 12.68
C LYS A 747 15.47 12.12 12.09
N ILE A 748 16.77 11.90 11.91
CA ILE A 748 17.30 10.67 11.35
C ILE A 748 18.38 10.13 12.28
N ILE A 749 18.31 8.83 12.54
CA ILE A 749 19.34 8.01 13.18
C ILE A 749 19.75 7.01 12.09
N GLY A 750 21.03 7.01 11.71
CA GLY A 750 21.56 6.05 10.75
C GLY A 750 21.75 4.68 11.39
N GLY A 751 22.93 4.46 11.94
CA GLY A 751 23.34 3.20 12.55
C GLY A 751 24.79 3.25 13.02
N ASN A 752 25.55 2.17 12.81
CA ASN A 752 26.98 2.10 13.14
C ASN A 752 27.88 2.02 11.89
N GLU A 753 27.29 2.19 10.71
CA GLU A 753 27.84 1.83 9.41
C GLU A 753 28.12 3.09 8.55
N ASP A 754 27.65 3.17 7.30
CA ASP A 754 27.96 4.24 6.35
C ASP A 754 26.73 4.59 5.49
N ASP A 755 25.86 5.42 6.03
CA ASP A 755 24.54 5.69 5.46
C ASP A 755 24.51 6.89 4.50
N THR A 756 23.53 6.87 3.59
CA THR A 756 23.28 7.96 2.62
C THR A 756 22.00 8.70 2.96
N PHE A 757 22.12 10.03 3.09
CA PHE A 757 21.02 10.90 3.46
C PHE A 757 20.72 11.88 2.33
N TRP A 758 19.45 12.04 1.98
CA TRP A 758 18.90 13.02 1.05
C TRP A 758 17.78 13.79 1.74
N MET A 759 18.13 14.90 2.36
CA MET A 759 17.26 15.61 3.29
C MET A 759 17.25 17.11 2.98
N ASP A 760 16.22 17.85 3.41
CA ASP A 760 16.23 19.31 3.28
C ASP A 760 16.82 20.00 4.52
N SER A 761 16.97 21.31 4.48
CA SER A 761 17.63 22.06 5.56
C SER A 761 16.80 22.22 6.84
N THR A 762 15.59 21.67 6.91
CA THR A 762 14.81 21.58 8.15
C THR A 762 15.07 20.29 8.92
N ASP A 763 15.61 19.26 8.26
CA ASP A 763 15.89 17.94 8.82
C ASP A 763 17.18 17.90 9.67
N SER A 764 17.34 16.84 10.48
CA SER A 764 18.54 16.65 11.31
C SER A 764 18.94 15.18 11.47
N ILE A 765 20.21 14.87 11.20
CA ILE A 765 20.83 13.57 11.54
C ILE A 765 21.41 13.68 12.95
N LEU A 766 21.18 12.67 13.80
CA LEU A 766 21.55 12.70 15.22
C LEU A 766 22.92 12.06 15.52
N ASP A 767 23.45 11.25 14.61
CA ASP A 767 24.58 10.33 14.81
C ASP A 767 25.63 10.34 13.68
N VAL A 768 25.51 11.26 12.72
CA VAL A 768 26.33 11.36 11.49
C VAL A 768 27.83 11.07 11.68
N SER A 769 28.33 10.14 10.87
CA SER A 769 29.66 9.56 10.97
C SER A 769 30.72 10.37 10.20
N SER A 770 31.96 10.29 10.67
CA SER A 770 33.10 10.90 9.98
C SER A 770 33.41 10.22 8.63
N SER A 771 32.98 8.96 8.47
CA SER A 771 33.20 8.17 7.25
C SER A 771 32.23 8.63 6.16
N GLU A 772 30.93 8.67 6.45
CA GLU A 772 29.86 9.22 5.58
C GLU A 772 30.18 10.63 5.10
N THR A 773 30.64 11.49 6.03
CA THR A 773 31.08 12.86 5.75
C THR A 773 32.25 12.87 4.75
N SER A 774 33.22 11.96 4.90
CA SER A 774 34.39 11.86 4.00
C SER A 774 34.06 11.25 2.63
N LYS A 775 33.08 10.34 2.58
CA LYS A 775 32.53 9.71 1.37
C LYS A 775 31.50 10.59 0.66
N LYS A 776 31.00 11.63 1.34
CA LYS A 776 29.95 12.56 0.90
C LYS A 776 28.61 11.87 0.68
N GLN A 777 28.16 11.13 1.68
CA GLN A 777 26.87 10.45 1.67
C GLN A 777 25.74 11.32 2.27
N VAL A 778 26.09 12.35 3.05
CA VAL A 778 25.17 13.37 3.56
C VAL A 778 24.86 14.42 2.49
N ASN A 779 23.60 14.51 2.04
CA ASN A 779 23.11 15.52 1.11
C ASN A 779 22.04 16.40 1.76
N ILE A 780 22.40 17.66 2.05
CA ILE A 780 21.49 18.65 2.65
C ILE A 780 21.07 19.65 1.58
N ILE A 781 19.80 19.60 1.18
CA ILE A 781 19.24 20.43 0.11
C ILE A 781 18.68 21.71 0.72
N SER A 782 19.55 22.70 0.90
CA SER A 782 19.16 24.06 1.29
C SER A 782 18.68 24.92 0.11
N PHE A 783 19.06 24.54 -1.11
CA PHE A 783 18.63 25.16 -2.37
C PHE A 783 18.94 24.22 -3.55
N TYR A 784 18.06 24.21 -4.55
CA TYR A 784 18.34 23.59 -5.85
C TYR A 784 19.23 24.46 -6.76
N TYR A 785 19.51 23.99 -7.96
CA TYR A 785 20.20 24.74 -9.01
C TYR A 785 19.21 25.59 -9.82
N GLN A 786 19.65 26.76 -10.28
CA GLN A 786 18.89 27.66 -11.17
C GLN A 786 19.65 27.92 -12.49
N PRO A 787 19.18 27.34 -13.62
CA PRO A 787 19.82 27.51 -14.93
C PRO A 787 19.65 28.91 -15.55
N TRP A 788 18.48 29.56 -15.39
CA TRP A 788 18.10 30.72 -16.23
C TRP A 788 18.38 32.08 -15.58
N THR A 789 18.02 32.27 -14.32
CA THR A 789 18.01 33.59 -13.68
C THR A 789 17.95 33.51 -12.16
N ASN A 790 18.45 34.56 -11.51
CA ASN A 790 18.31 34.79 -10.06
C ASN A 790 17.30 35.90 -9.74
N ASP A 791 16.66 36.51 -10.76
CA ASP A 791 15.59 37.49 -10.56
C ASP A 791 14.25 36.78 -10.40
N VAL A 792 13.73 36.78 -9.17
CA VAL A 792 12.45 36.17 -8.77
C VAL A 792 11.21 36.72 -9.51
N ASN A 793 11.36 37.83 -10.25
CA ASN A 793 10.27 38.45 -11.02
C ASN A 793 10.27 38.01 -12.49
N SER A 794 11.24 37.23 -12.94
CA SER A 794 11.34 36.74 -14.32
C SER A 794 10.33 35.62 -14.59
N PRO A 795 9.68 35.56 -15.77
CA PRO A 795 8.84 34.42 -16.16
C PRO A 795 9.65 33.11 -16.38
N ASP A 796 10.98 33.19 -16.48
CA ASP A 796 11.89 32.04 -16.51
C ASP A 796 12.55 31.77 -15.14
N TYR A 797 12.10 32.42 -14.06
CA TYR A 797 12.52 32.06 -12.70
C TYR A 797 11.71 30.86 -12.18
N ILE A 798 12.41 29.89 -11.59
CA ILE A 798 11.80 28.73 -10.95
C ILE A 798 12.18 28.78 -9.46
N PRO A 799 11.30 28.40 -8.51
CA PRO A 799 11.65 28.37 -7.09
C PRO A 799 12.85 27.48 -6.76
N LEU A 800 13.47 27.76 -5.61
CA LEU A 800 14.69 27.10 -5.11
C LEU A 800 14.45 26.11 -3.95
N GLU A 801 13.24 26.08 -3.42
CA GLU A 801 12.84 25.33 -2.21
C GLU A 801 12.70 23.82 -2.46
N SER A 802 12.78 23.00 -1.39
CA SER A 802 12.78 21.52 -1.44
C SER A 802 11.50 20.88 -2.02
N LEU A 803 10.39 21.62 -2.10
CA LEU A 803 9.11 21.13 -2.62
C LEU A 803 8.80 21.65 -4.03
N GLY A 804 8.81 20.74 -5.00
CA GLY A 804 8.18 20.93 -6.32
C GLY A 804 8.92 21.87 -7.29
N GLN A 805 10.26 21.79 -7.36
CA GLN A 805 11.00 22.38 -8.48
C GLN A 805 10.73 21.57 -9.77
N ASP A 806 9.84 22.08 -10.62
CA ASP A 806 9.68 21.61 -12.00
C ASP A 806 10.63 22.41 -12.92
N LEU A 807 11.78 21.83 -13.28
CA LEU A 807 12.75 22.48 -14.17
C LEU A 807 12.28 22.36 -15.62
N LYS A 808 11.77 23.47 -16.19
CA LYS A 808 11.54 23.66 -17.64
C LYS A 808 12.61 22.94 -18.48
N ASP A 809 12.19 22.02 -19.34
CA ASP A 809 13.11 21.13 -20.07
C ASP A 809 14.19 21.87 -20.87
N PRO A 810 15.41 21.30 -21.01
CA PRO A 810 16.41 21.82 -21.94
C PRO A 810 15.88 21.69 -23.37
N ILE A 811 16.29 22.58 -24.27
CA ILE A 811 15.87 22.50 -25.67
C ILE A 811 16.46 21.23 -26.29
N GLY A 812 15.60 20.36 -26.81
CA GLY A 812 15.94 19.06 -27.40
C GLY A 812 16.64 19.16 -28.77
N LYS A 813 17.73 19.91 -28.90
CA LYS A 813 18.56 19.89 -30.11
C LYS A 813 19.58 18.75 -30.08
N ASP A 814 19.71 18.04 -31.19
CA ASP A 814 20.75 17.03 -31.39
C ASP A 814 22.06 17.60 -31.94
N TYR A 815 23.07 16.74 -32.07
CA TYR A 815 24.43 17.07 -32.55
C TYR A 815 24.46 17.73 -33.95
N TRP A 816 23.42 17.52 -34.77
CA TRP A 816 23.29 18.15 -36.09
C TRP A 816 22.49 19.46 -36.04
N GLY A 817 22.06 19.89 -34.86
CA GLY A 817 21.18 21.03 -34.64
C GLY A 817 19.69 20.74 -34.90
N THR A 818 19.31 19.47 -35.10
CA THR A 818 17.91 19.11 -35.33
C THR A 818 17.11 19.30 -34.05
N LEU A 819 16.03 20.09 -34.10
CA LEU A 819 15.14 20.28 -32.96
C LEU A 819 14.15 19.11 -32.86
N HIS A 820 14.20 18.39 -31.75
CA HIS A 820 13.20 17.40 -31.36
C HIS A 820 12.19 18.07 -30.42
N THR A 821 10.90 17.80 -30.64
CA THR A 821 9.79 18.40 -29.87
C THR A 821 8.94 17.38 -29.12
N ASN A 822 8.94 16.13 -29.60
CA ASN A 822 8.13 15.06 -29.04
C ASN A 822 8.81 14.50 -27.79
N LYS A 823 8.05 14.30 -26.72
CA LYS A 823 8.51 13.68 -25.47
C LYS A 823 7.65 12.48 -25.12
N ALA A 824 8.18 11.61 -24.27
CA ALA A 824 7.40 10.65 -23.50
C ALA A 824 7.86 10.68 -22.05
N ASN A 825 6.95 10.44 -21.12
CA ASN A 825 7.25 10.32 -19.70
C ASN A 825 7.74 8.89 -19.39
N PHE A 826 8.79 8.78 -18.58
CA PHE A 826 9.39 7.51 -18.17
C PHE A 826 9.38 7.30 -16.64
N ALA A 827 8.55 8.01 -15.87
CA ALA A 827 8.61 7.99 -14.39
C ALA A 827 8.45 6.58 -13.79
N GLU A 828 7.58 5.75 -14.38
CA GLU A 828 7.37 4.35 -14.00
C GLU A 828 8.58 3.43 -14.31
N THR A 829 9.67 3.97 -14.88
CA THR A 829 10.88 3.22 -15.22
C THR A 829 11.86 3.24 -14.05
N SER A 830 11.80 2.22 -13.20
CA SER A 830 12.77 1.90 -12.13
C SER A 830 14.18 2.45 -12.38
N LEU A 831 14.66 3.32 -11.48
CA LEU A 831 15.93 4.03 -11.58
C LEU A 831 17.11 3.12 -11.94
N PHE A 832 17.26 2.00 -11.23
CA PHE A 832 18.35 1.02 -11.38
C PHE A 832 17.81 -0.40 -11.59
N LYS A 833 17.14 -0.65 -12.72
CA LYS A 833 16.51 -1.95 -13.00
C LYS A 833 17.58 -3.07 -13.02
N ASN A 834 17.41 -4.08 -12.17
CA ASN A 834 18.40 -5.14 -11.94
C ASN A 834 19.81 -4.62 -11.52
N GLY A 835 19.92 -3.42 -10.94
CA GLY A 835 21.18 -2.77 -10.53
C GLY A 835 21.99 -2.12 -11.67
N MET A 836 22.75 -1.07 -11.35
CA MET A 836 23.58 -0.33 -12.31
C MET A 836 24.67 -1.19 -12.97
N LYS A 837 24.82 -1.06 -14.28
CA LYS A 837 25.96 -1.60 -15.04
C LYS A 837 26.50 -0.57 -16.03
N TYR A 838 27.80 -0.68 -16.34
CA TYR A 838 28.41 -0.02 -17.50
C TYR A 838 27.72 -0.34 -18.84
N THR A 839 26.97 -1.45 -18.92
CA THR A 839 26.16 -1.82 -20.09
C THR A 839 24.92 -0.97 -20.27
N ASP A 840 24.50 -0.20 -19.26
CA ASP A 840 23.34 0.69 -19.33
C ASP A 840 23.66 1.92 -20.20
N ILE A 841 24.92 2.34 -20.19
CA ILE A 841 25.41 3.43 -21.04
C ILE A 841 25.19 3.09 -22.52
N ALA A 842 24.43 3.93 -23.23
CA ALA A 842 24.54 4.08 -24.67
C ALA A 842 24.15 5.49 -25.11
N GLN A 843 25.12 6.17 -25.72
CA GLN A 843 24.99 7.46 -26.39
C GLN A 843 23.97 7.37 -27.54
N GLY A 844 23.12 8.39 -27.66
CA GLY A 844 22.28 8.65 -28.83
C GLY A 844 22.85 9.78 -29.69
N SER A 845 21.98 10.65 -30.18
CA SER A 845 22.27 11.67 -31.20
C SER A 845 23.01 12.92 -30.67
N ILE A 846 23.83 12.81 -29.62
CA ILE A 846 24.50 13.95 -28.95
C ILE A 846 26.02 13.73 -28.82
N GLY A 847 26.82 14.80 -28.84
CA GLY A 847 28.30 14.77 -28.84
C GLY A 847 28.97 14.55 -27.48
N ASN A 848 28.28 14.00 -26.48
CA ASN A 848 28.68 14.00 -25.07
C ASN A 848 29.50 12.77 -24.60
N CYS A 849 30.26 12.12 -25.49
CA CYS A 849 31.03 10.91 -25.14
C CYS A 849 31.96 11.09 -23.93
N TYR A 850 32.49 12.29 -23.74
CA TYR A 850 33.34 12.68 -22.61
C TYR A 850 32.63 12.68 -21.25
N PHE A 851 31.29 12.73 -21.24
CA PHE A 851 30.44 12.62 -20.04
C PHE A 851 30.06 11.15 -19.77
N LEU A 852 29.68 10.42 -20.82
CA LEU A 852 29.26 9.03 -20.71
C LEU A 852 30.43 8.06 -20.41
N ALA A 853 31.65 8.34 -20.87
CA ALA A 853 32.82 7.49 -20.56
C ALA A 853 33.18 7.48 -19.05
N PRO A 854 33.22 8.62 -18.33
CA PRO A 854 33.23 8.66 -16.86
C PRO A 854 32.17 7.75 -16.21
N LEU A 855 30.89 7.92 -16.57
CA LEU A 855 29.80 7.11 -16.03
C LEU A 855 29.99 5.61 -16.32
N THR A 856 30.52 5.25 -17.49
CA THR A 856 30.88 3.87 -17.87
C THR A 856 31.96 3.29 -16.96
N SER A 857 32.95 4.10 -16.57
CA SER A 857 34.02 3.71 -15.65
C SER A 857 33.50 3.57 -14.21
N MET A 858 32.63 4.49 -13.79
CA MET A 858 32.04 4.52 -12.44
C MET A 858 31.05 3.38 -12.20
N SER A 859 30.33 2.93 -13.24
CA SER A 859 29.38 1.81 -13.19
C SER A 859 30.01 0.43 -13.53
N ASN A 860 31.35 0.32 -13.48
CA ASN A 860 32.04 -0.94 -13.69
C ASN A 860 31.95 -1.87 -12.47
N THR A 861 31.08 -2.89 -12.55
CA THR A 861 30.75 -3.83 -11.46
C THR A 861 31.90 -4.71 -10.97
N ILE A 862 33.05 -4.71 -11.65
CA ILE A 862 34.28 -5.41 -11.22
C ILE A 862 34.81 -4.88 -9.87
N ASN A 863 34.43 -3.67 -9.46
CA ASN A 863 34.59 -3.18 -8.09
C ASN A 863 33.23 -2.72 -7.52
N PRO A 864 32.63 -3.41 -6.53
CA PRO A 864 31.30 -3.05 -6.02
C PRO A 864 31.25 -1.68 -5.32
N GLN A 865 32.39 -1.10 -4.92
CA GLN A 865 32.42 0.23 -4.31
C GLN A 865 32.38 1.41 -5.32
N THR A 866 32.55 1.19 -6.63
CA THR A 866 32.45 2.31 -7.60
C THR A 866 30.99 2.70 -7.92
N PRO A 867 30.06 1.75 -8.16
CA PRO A 867 28.65 2.09 -8.42
C PRO A 867 28.00 2.97 -7.33
N GLU A 868 28.43 2.86 -6.07
CA GLU A 868 27.94 3.69 -4.96
C GLU A 868 28.20 5.19 -5.16
N ILE A 869 29.22 5.57 -5.94
CA ILE A 869 29.48 6.96 -6.32
C ILE A 869 28.31 7.54 -7.11
N ILE A 870 27.70 6.72 -7.98
CA ILE A 870 26.53 7.08 -8.78
C ILE A 870 25.24 6.92 -7.96
N ARG A 871 25.08 5.83 -7.17
CA ARG A 871 23.90 5.64 -6.30
C ARG A 871 23.72 6.84 -5.37
N ASN A 872 24.81 7.31 -4.78
CA ASN A 872 24.80 8.44 -3.85
C ASN A 872 24.82 9.82 -4.56
N ALA A 873 24.65 9.86 -5.90
CA ALA A 873 24.60 11.08 -6.70
C ALA A 873 23.29 11.25 -7.51
N ILE A 874 22.38 10.28 -7.50
CA ILE A 874 21.04 10.37 -8.10
C ILE A 874 20.01 9.64 -7.23
N VAL A 875 18.86 10.26 -6.99
CA VAL A 875 17.80 9.73 -6.13
C VAL A 875 16.42 9.99 -6.74
N ASP A 876 15.49 9.07 -6.52
CA ASP A 876 14.06 9.19 -6.86
C ASP A 876 13.30 9.82 -5.67
N ILE A 877 12.33 10.70 -5.92
CA ILE A 877 11.56 11.41 -4.89
C ILE A 877 10.12 10.88 -4.77
N GLY A 878 9.69 9.95 -5.63
CA GLY A 878 8.35 9.33 -5.58
C GLY A 878 7.23 10.18 -6.20
N ASP A 879 7.47 11.47 -6.48
CA ASP A 879 6.56 12.35 -7.24
C ASP A 879 6.75 12.26 -8.76
N GLY A 880 7.52 11.28 -9.24
CA GLY A 880 7.98 11.16 -10.62
C GLY A 880 9.02 12.22 -11.01
N THR A 881 9.78 12.74 -10.04
CA THR A 881 10.99 13.56 -10.27
C THR A 881 12.18 12.97 -9.52
N TYR A 882 13.38 13.31 -10.00
CA TYR A 882 14.66 12.81 -9.51
C TYR A 882 15.55 13.99 -9.13
N ILE A 883 16.38 13.83 -8.10
CA ILE A 883 17.43 14.79 -7.75
C ILE A 883 18.78 14.22 -8.13
N VAL A 884 19.53 14.95 -8.94
CA VAL A 884 20.91 14.63 -9.33
C VAL A 884 21.87 15.63 -8.70
N ARG A 885 22.99 15.13 -8.18
CA ARG A 885 24.04 15.92 -7.55
C ARG A 885 25.29 15.97 -8.41
N TYR A 886 25.69 17.19 -8.77
CA TYR A 886 27.03 17.49 -9.29
C TYR A 886 27.82 18.36 -8.31
N TYR A 887 29.11 18.51 -8.56
CA TYR A 887 30.02 19.33 -7.78
C TYR A 887 30.61 20.44 -8.64
N ARG A 888 30.39 21.69 -8.24
CA ARG A 888 30.98 22.88 -8.88
C ARG A 888 32.23 23.35 -8.11
N PRO A 889 33.26 23.86 -8.82
CA PRO A 889 34.42 24.46 -8.15
C PRO A 889 34.02 25.78 -7.48
N SER A 890 34.41 25.96 -6.22
CA SER A 890 34.19 27.19 -5.45
C SER A 890 35.33 27.39 -4.45
N GLY A 891 36.02 28.55 -4.51
CA GLY A 891 37.08 28.89 -3.56
C GLY A 891 38.29 27.94 -3.51
N GLY A 892 38.47 27.06 -4.50
CA GLY A 892 39.50 26.01 -4.51
C GLY A 892 39.07 24.67 -3.93
N ILE A 893 37.82 24.56 -3.45
CA ILE A 893 37.17 23.29 -3.09
C ILE A 893 36.02 22.98 -4.09
N TYR A 894 35.43 21.80 -3.96
CA TYR A 894 34.25 21.39 -4.72
C TYR A 894 33.02 21.34 -3.82
N VAL A 895 31.99 22.10 -4.15
CA VAL A 895 30.73 22.19 -3.39
C VAL A 895 29.58 21.60 -4.21
N PRO A 896 28.60 20.93 -3.58
CA PRO A 896 27.49 20.32 -4.31
C PRO A 896 26.60 21.37 -4.99
N ALA A 897 25.90 20.90 -6.02
CA ALA A 897 24.76 21.54 -6.67
C ALA A 897 23.72 20.43 -6.95
N TYR A 898 22.48 20.66 -6.54
CA TYR A 898 21.38 19.70 -6.66
C TYR A 898 20.42 20.14 -7.76
N ILE A 899 20.20 19.31 -8.76
CA ILE A 899 19.34 19.58 -9.92
C ILE A 899 18.15 18.62 -9.82
N ARG A 900 16.91 19.13 -9.68
CA ARG A 900 15.69 18.30 -9.72
C ARG A 900 15.17 18.24 -11.15
N VAL A 901 14.94 17.05 -11.69
CA VAL A 901 14.42 16.85 -13.05
C VAL A 901 13.31 15.81 -13.07
N ASP A 902 12.33 16.04 -13.93
CA ASP A 902 11.25 15.10 -14.23
C ASP A 902 11.69 14.03 -15.24
N ALA A 903 10.83 13.02 -15.44
CA ALA A 903 11.06 11.88 -16.33
C ALA A 903 10.62 12.06 -17.81
N ASP A 904 10.24 13.27 -18.25
CA ASP A 904 9.97 13.52 -19.67
C ASP A 904 11.28 13.56 -20.45
N LEU A 905 11.40 12.68 -21.44
CA LEU A 905 12.57 12.57 -22.33
C LEU A 905 12.14 12.77 -23.78
N TYR A 906 12.96 13.47 -24.57
CA TYR A 906 12.73 13.63 -26.00
C TYR A 906 12.83 12.28 -26.72
N VAL A 907 11.82 11.95 -27.53
CA VAL A 907 11.69 10.65 -28.22
C VAL A 907 11.54 10.77 -29.73
N SER A 908 12.10 9.80 -30.45
CA SER A 908 11.86 9.55 -31.86
C SER A 908 11.45 8.09 -32.05
N GLY A 909 10.28 7.85 -32.64
CA GLY A 909 9.71 6.50 -32.73
C GLY A 909 9.55 5.81 -31.37
N GLY A 910 9.15 6.56 -30.33
CA GLY A 910 9.01 6.08 -28.95
C GLY A 910 10.32 5.83 -28.19
N ASN A 911 11.48 5.99 -28.83
CA ASN A 911 12.79 5.73 -28.22
C ASN A 911 13.49 7.05 -27.86
N PRO A 912 14.15 7.18 -26.69
CA PRO A 912 14.91 8.36 -26.32
C PRO A 912 15.98 8.75 -27.35
N VAL A 913 16.05 10.05 -27.68
CA VAL A 913 16.94 10.60 -28.72
C VAL A 913 18.40 10.71 -28.26
N PHE A 914 18.61 10.97 -26.98
CA PHE A 914 19.92 11.23 -26.37
C PHE A 914 20.44 9.98 -25.63
N ALA A 915 20.80 10.02 -24.36
CA ALA A 915 21.10 8.82 -23.59
C ALA A 915 19.92 7.82 -23.66
N LYS A 916 20.23 6.58 -24.06
CA LYS A 916 19.22 5.54 -24.24
C LYS A 916 18.89 4.88 -22.90
N VAL A 917 17.60 4.81 -22.57
CA VAL A 917 17.09 4.00 -21.46
C VAL A 917 17.32 2.52 -21.78
N LYS A 918 17.82 1.75 -20.81
CA LYS A 918 18.09 0.30 -20.93
C LYS A 918 17.58 -0.43 -19.68
N ASP A 919 18.48 -0.95 -18.84
CA ASP A 919 18.16 -1.59 -17.56
C ASP A 919 18.02 -0.51 -16.46
N GLY A 920 17.11 0.44 -16.72
CA GLY A 920 16.85 1.61 -15.88
C GLY A 920 17.01 2.94 -16.62
N ILE A 921 16.48 4.00 -16.01
CA ILE A 921 16.43 5.36 -16.56
C ILE A 921 17.65 6.24 -16.16
N TRP A 922 18.43 5.81 -15.15
CA TRP A 922 19.45 6.65 -14.48
C TRP A 922 20.39 7.42 -15.43
N VAL A 923 20.84 6.80 -16.53
CA VAL A 923 21.75 7.43 -17.51
C VAL A 923 21.10 8.66 -18.16
N ALA A 924 19.81 8.58 -18.50
CA ALA A 924 19.09 9.67 -19.16
C ALA A 924 18.71 10.79 -18.18
N ILE A 925 18.39 10.45 -16.92
CA ILE A 925 18.16 11.44 -15.87
C ILE A 925 19.45 12.19 -15.52
N MET A 926 20.58 11.49 -15.38
CA MET A 926 21.88 12.15 -15.18
C MET A 926 22.27 13.02 -16.39
N GLU A 927 22.07 12.54 -17.62
CA GLU A 927 22.35 13.36 -18.81
C GLU A 927 21.48 14.62 -18.85
N LYS A 928 20.16 14.50 -18.64
CA LYS A 928 19.21 15.62 -18.55
C LYS A 928 19.67 16.63 -17.50
N ALA A 929 19.96 16.19 -16.28
CA ALA A 929 20.47 17.03 -15.20
C ALA A 929 21.82 17.70 -15.53
N TYR A 930 22.71 17.00 -16.23
CA TYR A 930 24.02 17.52 -16.62
C TYR A 930 23.92 18.64 -17.67
N VAL A 931 22.93 18.63 -18.57
CA VAL A 931 22.72 19.75 -19.51
C VAL A 931 22.55 21.07 -18.75
N TYR A 932 21.62 21.11 -17.78
CA TYR A 932 21.38 22.29 -16.95
C TYR A 932 22.66 22.75 -16.24
N PHE A 933 23.39 21.83 -15.61
CA PHE A 933 24.62 22.12 -14.86
C PHE A 933 25.75 22.65 -15.77
N ALA A 934 25.89 22.07 -16.96
CA ALA A 934 26.91 22.43 -17.93
C ALA A 934 26.71 23.83 -18.53
N THR A 935 25.47 24.33 -18.66
CA THR A 935 25.21 25.70 -19.13
C THR A 935 25.93 26.77 -18.29
N GLN A 936 26.04 26.59 -16.96
CA GLN A 936 26.72 27.55 -16.08
C GLN A 936 28.16 27.17 -15.73
N TYR A 937 28.49 25.88 -15.66
CA TYR A 937 29.81 25.40 -15.18
C TYR A 937 30.66 24.64 -16.21
N GLY A 938 30.14 24.36 -17.41
CA GLY A 938 30.82 23.65 -18.49
C GLY A 938 31.68 24.52 -19.41
N GLY A 939 31.65 25.85 -19.25
CA GLY A 939 32.49 26.78 -20.02
C GLY A 939 32.09 26.99 -21.49
N GLN A 940 30.87 26.56 -21.87
CA GLN A 940 30.27 26.76 -23.19
C GLN A 940 28.90 27.42 -23.01
N ASP A 941 28.83 28.75 -23.09
CA ASP A 941 27.59 29.51 -22.96
C ASP A 941 26.75 29.41 -24.25
N GLN A 942 26.07 28.27 -24.41
CA GLN A 942 25.19 27.96 -25.55
C GLN A 942 23.72 27.85 -25.15
N GLY A 943 23.37 28.26 -23.92
CA GLY A 943 22.02 28.13 -23.34
C GLY A 943 21.71 26.75 -22.75
N ASN A 944 20.48 26.59 -22.25
CA ASN A 944 20.00 25.32 -21.70
C ASN A 944 19.45 24.42 -22.83
N GLU A 945 20.34 23.77 -23.56
CA GLU A 945 19.99 22.86 -24.66
C GLU A 945 20.93 21.66 -24.76
N TYR A 946 20.40 20.51 -25.18
CA TYR A 946 21.18 19.27 -25.25
C TYR A 946 22.44 19.41 -26.12
N ASN A 947 22.35 20.10 -27.27
CA ASN A 947 23.53 20.36 -28.10
C ASN A 947 24.63 21.20 -27.40
N GLY A 948 24.31 21.93 -26.33
CA GLY A 948 25.29 22.66 -25.51
C GLY A 948 26.30 21.74 -24.81
N ILE A 949 26.01 20.44 -24.66
CA ILE A 949 26.96 19.43 -24.16
C ILE A 949 27.65 18.62 -25.28
N SER A 950 27.61 19.08 -26.54
CA SER A 950 28.39 18.50 -27.64
C SER A 950 29.88 18.86 -27.54
N GLY A 951 30.70 17.92 -27.05
CA GLY A 951 32.14 18.08 -26.85
C GLY A 951 32.52 18.66 -25.48
N GLY A 952 33.67 18.25 -24.95
CA GLY A 952 34.12 18.57 -23.59
C GLY A 952 35.20 17.60 -23.09
N ASN A 953 35.61 17.71 -21.82
CA ASN A 953 36.69 16.88 -21.25
C ASN A 953 36.17 15.91 -20.17
N MET A 954 36.58 14.64 -20.28
CA MET A 954 36.35 13.62 -19.25
C MET A 954 36.95 13.98 -17.88
N TYR A 955 38.03 14.78 -17.88
CA TYR A 955 38.67 15.30 -16.66
C TYR A 955 37.72 16.17 -15.83
N ASP A 956 37.01 17.09 -16.48
CA ASP A 956 36.11 18.01 -15.80
C ASP A 956 34.89 17.26 -15.24
N VAL A 957 34.34 16.30 -16.00
CA VAL A 957 33.24 15.45 -15.57
C VAL A 957 33.62 14.57 -14.38
N ASN A 958 34.81 13.94 -14.38
CA ASN A 958 35.29 13.18 -13.22
C ASN A 958 35.34 14.08 -11.97
N ASN A 959 35.85 15.30 -12.11
CA ASN A 959 35.88 16.27 -11.00
C ASN A 959 34.47 16.66 -10.54
N GLN A 960 33.52 16.81 -11.47
CA GLN A 960 32.14 17.24 -11.21
C GLN A 960 31.25 16.14 -10.63
N ILE A 961 31.56 14.85 -10.82
CA ILE A 961 30.84 13.75 -10.17
C ILE A 961 31.45 13.43 -8.80
N LEU A 962 32.78 13.37 -8.72
CA LEU A 962 33.50 13.01 -7.48
C LEU A 962 33.61 14.18 -6.49
N GLY A 963 33.58 15.43 -6.99
CA GLY A 963 33.94 16.64 -6.26
C GLY A 963 35.35 16.55 -5.67
N LYS A 964 36.29 15.99 -6.43
CA LYS A 964 37.70 15.83 -6.08
C LYS A 964 38.53 16.22 -7.31
N THR A 965 39.69 16.81 -7.10
CA THR A 965 40.63 17.13 -8.19
C THR A 965 41.30 15.84 -8.67
N THR A 966 40.88 15.33 -9.82
CA THR A 966 41.59 14.27 -10.55
C THR A 966 42.87 14.83 -11.19
N SER A 967 43.57 14.04 -12.01
CA SER A 967 44.67 14.54 -12.84
C SER A 967 44.64 13.97 -14.26
N TRP A 968 44.79 14.85 -15.24
CA TRP A 968 44.86 14.51 -16.66
C TRP A 968 46.31 14.37 -17.11
N ASN A 969 46.66 13.23 -17.70
CA ASN A 969 48.05 12.87 -18.00
C ASN A 969 48.15 12.33 -19.44
N TYR A 970 49.24 12.66 -20.13
CA TYR A 970 49.66 11.92 -21.32
C TYR A 970 50.00 10.49 -20.95
N LEU A 971 49.66 9.52 -21.80
CA LEU A 971 50.11 8.14 -21.65
C LEU A 971 51.64 8.08 -21.80
N PRO A 972 52.41 7.67 -20.77
CA PRO A 972 53.85 7.62 -20.86
C PRO A 972 54.30 6.46 -21.75
N SER A 973 55.44 6.62 -22.45
CA SER A 973 56.01 5.56 -23.29
C SER A 973 56.31 4.27 -22.50
N SER A 974 56.59 4.39 -21.20
CA SER A 974 56.79 3.32 -20.24
C SER A 974 55.52 2.62 -19.74
N PHE A 975 54.31 3.09 -20.09
CA PHE A 975 53.05 2.47 -19.66
C PHE A 975 53.03 0.98 -20.00
N SER A 976 52.49 0.15 -19.11
CA SER A 976 52.54 -1.31 -19.24
C SER A 976 51.19 -1.94 -18.93
N LEU A 977 51.00 -3.22 -19.28
CA LEU A 977 49.80 -3.95 -18.90
C LEU A 977 49.63 -4.01 -17.37
N LEU A 978 50.75 -4.06 -16.63
CA LEU A 978 50.76 -3.96 -15.17
C LEU A 978 50.24 -2.60 -14.68
N ASN A 979 50.53 -1.49 -15.38
CA ASN A 979 49.96 -0.19 -15.02
C ASN A 979 48.48 -0.07 -15.41
N ALA A 980 48.03 -0.71 -16.49
CA ALA A 980 46.61 -0.80 -16.82
C ALA A 980 45.85 -1.60 -15.75
N GLN A 981 46.40 -2.73 -15.33
CA GLN A 981 45.90 -3.55 -14.22
C GLN A 981 45.88 -2.78 -12.91
N GLU A 982 46.96 -2.07 -12.58
CA GLU A 982 47.08 -1.20 -11.41
C GLU A 982 46.04 -0.08 -11.41
N TYR A 983 45.77 0.58 -12.54
CA TYR A 983 44.79 1.67 -12.62
C TYR A 983 43.35 1.17 -12.49
N ILE A 984 43.05 0.00 -13.05
CA ILE A 984 41.73 -0.64 -12.94
C ILE A 984 41.52 -1.19 -11.52
N ALA A 985 42.52 -1.85 -10.93
CA ALA A 985 42.44 -2.42 -9.57
C ALA A 985 42.44 -1.36 -8.47
N ASN A 986 43.24 -0.29 -8.59
CA ASN A 986 43.29 0.82 -7.64
C ASN A 986 42.16 1.85 -7.85
N LYS A 987 41.11 1.50 -8.61
CA LYS A 987 39.87 2.30 -8.73
C LYS A 987 40.11 3.72 -9.29
N LEU A 988 41.13 3.89 -10.13
CA LEU A 988 41.56 5.23 -10.62
C LEU A 988 40.74 5.76 -11.81
N GLU A 989 39.70 5.02 -12.20
CA GLU A 989 38.75 5.31 -13.29
C GLU A 989 39.41 5.79 -14.60
N PRO A 990 40.18 4.90 -15.27
CA PRO A 990 40.98 5.29 -16.41
C PRO A 990 40.10 5.44 -17.67
N THR A 991 39.55 6.64 -17.85
CA THR A 991 38.97 7.09 -19.12
C THR A 991 40.08 7.56 -20.06
N TYR A 992 40.03 7.12 -21.31
CA TYR A 992 41.04 7.36 -22.32
C TYR A 992 40.50 8.17 -23.49
N GLY A 993 41.31 9.14 -23.95
CA GLY A 993 41.05 9.93 -25.16
C GLY A 993 41.95 9.52 -26.32
N THR A 994 41.37 9.38 -27.50
CA THR A 994 42.07 9.19 -28.79
C THR A 994 42.26 10.54 -29.48
N GLN A 995 43.38 10.77 -30.17
CA GLN A 995 43.64 12.08 -30.80
C GLN A 995 43.85 12.07 -32.33
N SER A 996 44.33 10.97 -32.92
CA SER A 996 44.63 10.93 -34.38
C SER A 996 44.79 9.54 -35.00
N SER A 997 44.48 8.46 -34.27
CA SER A 997 44.81 7.09 -34.65
C SER A 997 43.59 6.19 -34.73
N THR A 998 43.64 5.19 -35.62
CA THR A 998 42.66 4.11 -35.76
C THR A 998 43.24 2.74 -35.42
N ALA A 999 44.42 2.70 -34.80
CA ALA A 999 45.02 1.47 -34.28
C ALA A 999 44.03 0.76 -33.32
N CYS A 1000 43.93 -0.57 -33.40
CA CYS A 1000 42.91 -1.36 -32.70
C CYS A 1000 41.44 -1.07 -33.09
N GLY A 1001 41.19 -0.29 -34.15
CA GLY A 1001 39.83 0.05 -34.59
C GLY A 1001 39.15 1.12 -33.73
N VAL A 1002 39.91 1.87 -32.93
CA VAL A 1002 39.36 2.98 -32.12
C VAL A 1002 38.83 4.12 -33.00
N VAL A 1003 37.78 4.78 -32.52
CA VAL A 1003 37.25 6.02 -33.09
C VAL A 1003 38.15 7.19 -32.67
N GLN A 1004 38.46 8.11 -33.58
CA GLN A 1004 39.27 9.30 -33.31
C GLN A 1004 38.48 10.40 -32.58
N ASN A 1005 39.14 11.19 -31.73
CA ASN A 1005 38.53 12.25 -30.91
C ASN A 1005 37.34 11.78 -30.08
N HIS A 1006 37.40 10.53 -29.59
CA HIS A 1006 36.33 9.86 -28.87
C HIS A 1006 36.83 9.36 -27.51
N ALA A 1007 35.93 9.33 -26.52
CA ALA A 1007 36.23 8.90 -25.16
C ALA A 1007 35.85 7.42 -24.95
N TYR A 1008 36.69 6.68 -24.24
CA TYR A 1008 36.48 5.27 -23.88
C TYR A 1008 36.76 5.06 -22.39
N ALA A 1009 36.15 4.04 -21.78
CA ALA A 1009 36.51 3.56 -20.44
C ALA A 1009 37.12 2.15 -20.53
N SER A 1010 38.28 1.91 -19.91
CA SER A 1010 38.86 0.55 -19.85
C SER A 1010 38.36 -0.20 -18.63
N LEU A 1011 37.72 -1.36 -18.86
CA LEU A 1011 36.99 -2.07 -17.81
C LEU A 1011 37.79 -3.22 -17.18
N TYR A 1012 38.55 -3.95 -18.00
CA TYR A 1012 39.37 -5.09 -17.56
C TYR A 1012 40.55 -5.34 -18.50
N THR A 1013 41.46 -6.23 -18.08
CA THR A 1013 42.56 -6.74 -18.89
C THR A 1013 42.55 -8.26 -18.94
N THR A 1014 42.99 -8.85 -20.05
CA THR A 1014 43.40 -10.27 -20.09
C THR A 1014 44.89 -10.40 -19.72
N SER A 1015 45.51 -11.55 -19.99
CA SER A 1015 46.96 -11.72 -19.85
C SER A 1015 47.79 -10.85 -20.82
N ASN A 1016 47.21 -10.43 -21.95
CA ASN A 1016 47.93 -9.70 -23.02
C ASN A 1016 47.23 -8.41 -23.50
N THR A 1017 45.92 -8.24 -23.22
CA THR A 1017 45.08 -7.19 -23.82
C THR A 1017 44.36 -6.34 -22.78
N ILE A 1018 43.96 -5.12 -23.18
CA ILE A 1018 43.09 -4.21 -22.44
C ILE A 1018 41.76 -4.13 -23.20
N TYR A 1019 40.64 -4.31 -22.50
CA TYR A 1019 39.30 -4.11 -23.06
C TYR A 1019 38.78 -2.70 -22.73
N SER A 1020 38.39 -1.95 -23.76
CA SER A 1020 37.85 -0.59 -23.62
C SER A 1020 36.44 -0.47 -24.21
N TYR A 1021 35.50 -0.08 -23.35
CA TYR A 1021 34.10 0.13 -23.69
C TYR A 1021 33.93 1.48 -24.37
N ASN A 1022 33.29 1.44 -25.55
CA ASN A 1022 32.83 2.61 -26.28
C ASN A 1022 31.44 3.04 -25.75
N PRO A 1023 31.25 4.29 -25.26
CA PRO A 1023 29.99 4.77 -24.71
C PRO A 1023 28.83 4.84 -25.71
N TRP A 1024 29.05 4.61 -27.01
CA TRP A 1024 27.97 4.35 -27.98
C TRP A 1024 27.14 3.09 -27.65
N GLY A 1025 27.66 2.19 -26.81
CA GLY A 1025 27.02 0.91 -26.48
C GLY A 1025 27.28 -0.19 -27.51
N TYR A 1026 28.17 0.05 -28.46
CA TYR A 1026 28.68 -0.88 -29.49
C TYR A 1026 30.05 -0.41 -29.96
N ASN A 1027 30.76 -1.19 -30.79
CA ASN A 1027 32.14 -0.91 -31.22
C ASN A 1027 33.13 -0.69 -30.06
N HIS A 1028 33.03 -1.53 -29.03
CA HIS A 1028 34.06 -1.70 -28.01
C HIS A 1028 35.33 -2.31 -28.63
N VAL A 1029 36.49 -2.10 -28.01
CA VAL A 1029 37.79 -2.54 -28.54
C VAL A 1029 38.56 -3.40 -27.55
N GLU A 1030 39.38 -4.31 -28.05
CA GLU A 1030 40.31 -5.11 -27.25
C GLU A 1030 41.70 -5.09 -27.88
N CYS A 1031 42.67 -4.52 -27.15
CA CYS A 1031 43.96 -4.11 -27.72
C CYS A 1031 45.14 -4.69 -26.92
N ASP A 1032 46.18 -5.18 -27.60
CA ASP A 1032 47.47 -5.42 -26.93
C ASP A 1032 48.09 -4.09 -26.47
N ILE A 1033 48.96 -4.14 -25.47
CA ILE A 1033 49.56 -2.95 -24.84
C ILE A 1033 50.32 -2.02 -25.82
N ASN A 1034 50.88 -2.54 -26.92
CA ASN A 1034 51.62 -1.73 -27.90
C ASN A 1034 50.68 -1.08 -28.92
N THR A 1035 49.61 -1.75 -29.33
CA THR A 1035 48.57 -1.16 -30.19
C THR A 1035 47.69 -0.20 -29.39
N PHE A 1036 47.42 -0.47 -28.11
CA PHE A 1036 46.72 0.44 -27.19
C PHE A 1036 47.40 1.81 -27.11
N LYS A 1037 48.72 1.85 -26.90
CA LYS A 1037 49.54 3.09 -26.92
C LYS A 1037 49.53 3.85 -28.24
N GLN A 1038 49.17 3.18 -29.35
CA GLN A 1038 49.04 3.82 -30.65
C GLN A 1038 47.64 4.38 -30.88
N GLY A 1039 46.60 3.82 -30.27
CA GLY A 1039 45.22 4.31 -30.35
C GLY A 1039 44.90 5.43 -29.36
N PHE A 1040 45.29 5.25 -28.10
CA PHE A 1040 44.99 6.16 -26.99
C PHE A 1040 46.17 7.06 -26.64
N THR A 1041 45.89 8.31 -26.28
CA THR A 1041 46.90 9.36 -26.07
C THR A 1041 46.90 9.90 -24.63
N TYR A 1042 45.73 9.95 -23.99
CA TYR A 1042 45.52 10.53 -22.66
C TYR A 1042 44.88 9.53 -21.71
N VAL A 1043 45.17 9.70 -20.42
CA VAL A 1043 44.47 9.04 -19.32
C VAL A 1043 44.12 10.09 -18.26
N ALA A 1044 42.83 10.18 -17.91
CA ALA A 1044 42.44 10.79 -16.64
C ALA A 1044 42.63 9.76 -15.52
N LYS A 1045 43.14 10.17 -14.36
CA LYS A 1045 43.21 9.33 -13.17
C LYS A 1045 42.71 10.09 -11.95
N ILE A 1046 41.98 9.41 -11.07
CA ILE A 1046 41.74 9.87 -9.70
C ILE A 1046 43.09 9.96 -8.95
N ALA A 1047 43.15 10.78 -7.90
CA ALA A 1047 44.32 11.00 -7.06
C ALA A 1047 44.08 10.50 -5.63
#